data_AF-A0A6A0HFZ9-F1
#
_entry.id   AF-A0A6A0HFZ9-F1
#
_cell.length_a   1.000
_cell.length_b   1.000
_cell.length_c   1.000
_cell.angle_alpha   90.00
_cell.angle_beta   90.00
_cell.angle_gamma   90.00
#
_symmetry.space_group_name_H-M   'P 1'
#
loop_
_entity.id
_entity.type
_entity.pdbx_description
1 polymer ?
#
loop_
_entity_poly.entity_id
_entity_poly.type
_entity_poly.pdbx_seq_one_letter_code
_entity_poly.pdbx_strand_id
1 'polypeptide(L)'
;MKRLLGLNSIISVVVMLVFAASSAWAQTAKIKIEGYSPQEIHDLGWTSPRSTGLSVVGVGQVVYLVGSDSAGAAVTSYAWTLTARPTGSTAALDSTNKKQTTFKPDMVGKFTVQLVITTAGGTSAPRAVTITSAKFVGVGGMDGLPSNPAEGQCSLCHFANFNAWTKTGHSTIFKNAIDGLASDHYAEPCIECHTVGFDSSPTAVNDGFDDVARETGWTFPAVLQPGNYANLLATNPKLAARANVQCESCHGPGSEHKGVKNGIAMTLDEASCGVCHEEEPYHRISSQWKNSVHGIFSPTFESVANRPVSSGCAKCHSGWGFIRRIDPKTPDTRPVNGASQISCAVCHDPHRSEQLPNMVRSLDNVQLGDTLTVVNYGGMGKVCMQCHISRRDAADYVQNPSNLSTHFGPHYSNQADMVDGSNAVEYGVPIGSSGHKYAVVDACVTCHMSETPAAGQPGHDKIGGHTWSMRDDNGTPDDPSDDIENVTACQTCHGPIKSFNDIMAKADYDEDGTIESTRHEIEGLLHHLDELLPPRATTAQVNANYKWDASMTPQEIARRQTLAKAWYNFLFVEEDRSFGAHNAGYSIALLRRSIATLTTGDIGAGTISMIKDVPEDQGKQVRVMWSKFAADSPAATNAVTSYSIWRRVDDAANSTGIQLSSKADLIAAGVQGNVGKRYVVNQAGTWDFVGWLPASGYEVYSTVVPTVYDSTADGMHWSVFFISGQSRGVVYETAPDSGYSVDNLAPFAPSNVVGSQVVNTVALQWDEPVDADFKYFAIYRSTTAGFDPAGMTPLATLIDNNYVDTDIVRGTTYYYRLSAYDFAGNQSQFSAELPVAVTTVGERSSGVPTEFAMQQNYPNPFNPETTINYQLPSPDHVRLVIFSALGQEVRRLIDRSQPAAYHTVVWDGRDEAGNQLPSGIYFYRLETSKFTAMKKMVLTK
;
A
#
# COMPACT_ATOMS: atom_id res chain seq x y z
N MET A 1 -9.48 14.19 71.54
CA MET A 1 -9.49 15.14 72.68
C MET A 1 -9.52 16.56 72.12
N LYS A 2 -10.68 17.23 72.12
CA LYS A 2 -11.15 18.28 73.07
C LYS A 2 -10.71 19.71 72.69
N ARG A 3 -11.74 20.60 72.61
CA ARG A 3 -11.72 22.09 72.68
C ARG A 3 -11.34 22.84 71.39
N LEU A 4 -11.81 24.05 71.07
CA LEU A 4 -12.82 25.05 71.51
C LEU A 4 -12.65 26.25 70.55
N LEU A 5 -13.71 27.06 70.30
CA LEU A 5 -13.73 28.52 70.05
C LEU A 5 -12.85 29.08 68.89
N GLY A 6 -13.30 29.91 67.96
CA GLY A 6 -14.16 31.08 68.08
C GLY A 6 -13.41 32.34 67.62
N LEU A 7 -14.07 33.18 66.81
CA LEU A 7 -13.80 34.59 66.45
C LEU A 7 -12.71 34.97 65.42
N ASN A 8 -13.18 35.57 64.30
CA ASN A 8 -12.88 36.93 63.80
C ASN A 8 -13.01 36.94 62.26
N SER A 9 -13.53 37.94 61.54
CA SER A 9 -14.33 39.14 61.79
C SER A 9 -14.51 39.77 60.39
N ILE A 10 -15.73 40.21 60.06
CA ILE A 10 -16.06 41.41 59.26
C ILE A 10 -15.48 41.43 57.82
N ILE A 11 -16.30 41.37 56.77
CA ILE A 11 -16.77 42.57 56.05
C ILE A 11 -18.05 42.22 55.29
N SER A 12 -19.08 43.00 55.54
CA SER A 12 -20.31 43.07 54.76
C SER A 12 -20.55 44.53 54.38
N VAL A 13 -20.75 44.75 53.08
CA VAL A 13 -21.52 45.84 52.45
C VAL A 13 -20.83 47.19 52.23
N VAL A 14 -20.18 47.30 51.05
CA VAL A 14 -20.21 48.45 50.13
C VAL A 14 -20.58 47.84 48.76
N VAL A 15 -21.87 47.69 48.43
CA VAL A 15 -22.69 48.61 47.60
C VAL A 15 -21.95 49.27 46.44
N MET A 16 -22.29 48.78 45.25
CA MET A 16 -22.29 49.41 43.93
C MET A 16 -20.95 49.66 43.22
N LEU A 17 -20.88 49.15 41.98
CA LEU A 17 -19.87 49.37 40.93
C LEU A 17 -18.69 48.38 40.86
N VAL A 18 -18.93 47.08 41.06
CA VAL A 18 -18.18 46.10 40.28
C VAL A 18 -18.95 45.89 38.99
N PHE A 19 -18.50 46.59 37.96
CA PHE A 19 -18.90 46.45 36.58
C PHE A 19 -19.25 44.98 36.28
N ALA A 20 -20.54 44.73 36.02
CA ALA A 20 -20.93 43.84 34.94
C ALA A 20 -20.44 44.48 33.62
N ALA A 21 -19.13 44.59 33.47
CA ALA A 21 -18.52 44.49 32.17
C ALA A 21 -18.60 42.99 31.88
N SER A 22 -19.79 42.51 31.49
CA SER A 22 -19.81 41.70 30.29
C SER A 22 -18.98 42.51 29.31
N SER A 23 -17.71 42.15 29.13
CA SER A 23 -16.96 42.58 27.98
C SER A 23 -17.85 42.13 26.83
N ALA A 24 -18.66 43.05 26.32
CA ALA A 24 -19.38 42.85 25.08
C ALA A 24 -18.24 42.72 24.07
N TRP A 25 -17.84 41.48 23.81
CA TRP A 25 -16.88 41.18 22.77
C TRP A 25 -17.48 41.81 21.52
N ALA A 26 -16.79 42.82 20.98
CA ALA A 26 -17.24 43.50 19.79
C ALA A 26 -17.44 42.42 18.71
N GLN A 27 -18.68 42.26 18.26
CA GLN A 27 -19.02 41.24 17.27
C GLN A 27 -18.17 41.50 16.02
N THR A 28 -17.58 40.44 15.47
CA THR A 28 -16.60 40.58 14.39
C THR A 28 -17.09 39.77 13.21
N ALA A 29 -17.61 40.46 12.19
CA ALA A 29 -17.99 39.83 10.94
C ALA A 29 -16.79 39.15 10.26
N LYS A 30 -17.00 37.91 9.82
CA LYS A 30 -16.12 37.14 8.94
C LYS A 30 -16.82 36.97 7.59
N ILE A 31 -16.09 37.23 6.51
CA ILE A 31 -16.54 36.97 5.14
C ILE A 31 -15.64 35.86 4.60
N LYS A 32 -16.24 34.74 4.20
CA LYS A 32 -15.56 33.69 3.43
C LYS A 32 -15.98 33.81 1.96
N ILE A 33 -15.01 33.79 1.06
CA ILE A 33 -15.27 33.57 -0.36
C ILE A 33 -15.36 32.05 -0.51
N GLU A 34 -16.55 31.57 -0.84
CA GLU A 34 -16.85 30.15 -0.82
C GLU A 34 -16.63 29.55 -2.21
N GLY A 35 -15.92 28.43 -2.25
CA GLY A 35 -15.87 27.58 -3.43
C GLY A 35 -16.95 26.51 -3.35
N TYR A 36 -17.43 26.10 -4.51
CA TYR A 36 -18.40 25.02 -4.64
C TYR A 36 -18.02 24.16 -5.82
N SER A 37 -17.94 22.86 -5.61
CA SER A 37 -17.70 21.90 -6.67
C SER A 37 -18.96 21.54 -7.46
N PRO A 38 -18.84 20.83 -8.60
CA PRO A 38 -20.00 20.31 -9.33
C PRO A 38 -20.95 19.48 -8.46
N GLN A 39 -20.41 18.56 -7.65
CA GLN A 39 -21.24 17.72 -6.79
C GLN A 39 -21.97 18.53 -5.70
N GLU A 40 -21.31 19.50 -5.07
CA GLU A 40 -21.96 20.33 -4.05
C GLU A 40 -23.09 21.18 -4.64
N ILE A 41 -22.87 21.76 -5.82
CA ILE A 41 -23.90 22.50 -6.54
C ILE A 41 -25.10 21.60 -6.83
N HIS A 42 -24.85 20.36 -7.28
CA HIS A 42 -25.88 19.36 -7.53
C HIS A 42 -26.66 19.01 -6.25
N ASP A 43 -25.96 18.70 -5.15
CA ASP A 43 -26.57 18.30 -3.88
C ASP A 43 -27.40 19.43 -3.24
N LEU A 44 -26.99 20.68 -3.47
CA LEU A 44 -27.74 21.87 -3.06
C LEU A 44 -28.94 22.17 -3.97
N GLY A 45 -29.09 21.47 -5.10
CA GLY A 45 -30.11 21.71 -6.11
C GLY A 45 -29.96 23.07 -6.80
N TRP A 46 -28.74 23.59 -6.88
CA TRP A 46 -28.46 24.88 -7.49
C TRP A 46 -28.22 24.73 -9.00
N THR A 47 -28.64 25.73 -9.77
CA THR A 47 -28.33 25.86 -11.20
C THR A 47 -27.17 26.82 -11.46
N SER A 48 -26.53 27.31 -10.39
CA SER A 48 -25.44 28.28 -10.45
C SER A 48 -24.12 27.56 -10.73
N PRO A 49 -23.17 28.18 -11.45
CA PRO A 49 -21.92 27.51 -11.79
C PRO A 49 -21.05 27.28 -10.56
N ARG A 50 -20.15 26.30 -10.68
CA ARG A 50 -19.08 26.01 -9.71
C ARG A 50 -18.17 27.22 -9.46
N SER A 51 -17.43 27.19 -8.36
CA SER A 51 -16.55 28.28 -7.93
C SER A 51 -15.31 27.73 -7.23
N THR A 52 -14.15 28.31 -7.52
CA THR A 52 -12.87 27.97 -6.87
C THR A 52 -12.69 28.60 -5.48
N GLY A 53 -13.57 29.52 -5.08
CA GLY A 53 -13.45 30.26 -3.82
C GLY A 53 -12.33 31.30 -3.80
N LEU A 54 -11.74 31.63 -4.96
CA LEU A 54 -10.63 32.56 -5.08
C LEU A 54 -11.10 34.02 -4.98
N SER A 55 -10.21 34.89 -4.50
CA SER A 55 -10.40 36.35 -4.53
C SER A 55 -10.11 36.98 -5.90
N VAL A 56 -9.65 36.19 -6.86
CA VAL A 56 -9.38 36.61 -8.24
C VAL A 56 -10.18 35.70 -9.17
N VAL A 57 -11.11 36.27 -9.93
CA VAL A 57 -12.09 35.53 -10.73
C VAL A 57 -12.23 36.11 -12.14
N GLY A 58 -12.71 35.30 -13.07
CA GLY A 58 -13.02 35.72 -14.44
C GLY A 58 -14.16 36.73 -14.49
N VAL A 59 -14.12 37.60 -15.49
CA VAL A 59 -15.29 38.45 -15.82
C VAL A 59 -16.51 37.55 -16.07
N GLY A 60 -17.60 37.84 -15.37
CA GLY A 60 -18.87 37.11 -15.42
C GLY A 60 -18.93 35.80 -14.63
N GLN A 61 -17.80 35.34 -14.05
CA GLN A 61 -17.79 34.18 -13.15
C GLN A 61 -18.48 34.51 -11.83
N VAL A 62 -19.26 33.57 -11.29
CA VAL A 62 -19.98 33.79 -10.03
C VAL A 62 -19.03 33.82 -8.85
N VAL A 63 -19.31 34.71 -7.89
CA VAL A 63 -18.61 34.77 -6.60
C VAL A 63 -19.61 34.46 -5.51
N TYR A 64 -19.33 33.46 -4.67
CA TYR A 64 -20.12 33.15 -3.49
C TYR A 64 -19.48 33.74 -2.25
N LEU A 65 -20.30 34.41 -1.42
CA LEU A 65 -19.86 35.03 -0.18
C LEU A 65 -20.72 34.54 0.97
N VAL A 66 -20.08 34.01 2.01
CA VAL A 66 -20.75 33.53 3.22
C VAL A 66 -20.33 34.39 4.41
N GLY A 67 -21.32 34.87 5.15
CA GLY A 67 -21.15 35.69 6.35
C GLY A 67 -21.28 34.85 7.62
N SER A 68 -20.39 35.08 8.58
CA SER A 68 -20.50 34.52 9.93
C SER A 68 -19.93 35.48 10.99
N ASP A 69 -20.18 35.19 12.26
CA ASP A 69 -19.42 35.80 13.36
C ASP A 69 -18.10 35.05 13.58
N SER A 70 -17.04 35.78 13.89
CA SER A 70 -15.70 35.21 14.09
C SER A 70 -15.59 34.37 15.36
N ALA A 71 -16.42 34.62 16.37
CA ALA A 71 -16.49 33.82 17.59
C ALA A 71 -17.54 32.70 17.51
N GLY A 72 -18.17 32.51 16.35
CA GLY A 72 -19.20 31.49 16.15
C GLY A 72 -20.56 31.84 16.77
N ALA A 73 -20.79 33.10 17.16
CA ALA A 73 -22.09 33.52 17.67
C ALA A 73 -23.18 33.41 16.60
N ALA A 74 -24.39 33.03 17.01
CA ALA A 74 -25.54 32.96 16.11
C ALA A 74 -25.90 34.36 15.57
N VAL A 75 -25.90 34.49 14.24
CA VAL A 75 -26.21 35.72 13.53
C VAL A 75 -27.72 35.80 13.26
N THR A 76 -28.34 36.90 13.66
CA THR A 76 -29.78 37.16 13.49
C THR A 76 -30.08 38.03 12.27
N SER A 77 -29.13 38.84 11.81
CA SER A 77 -29.28 39.62 10.57
C SER A 77 -27.96 39.82 9.84
N TYR A 78 -28.06 39.97 8.52
CA TYR A 78 -26.96 40.24 7.61
C TYR A 78 -27.26 41.53 6.85
N ALA A 79 -26.23 42.33 6.59
CA ALA A 79 -26.31 43.53 5.76
C ALA A 79 -25.09 43.60 4.84
N TRP A 80 -25.28 43.18 3.59
CA TRP A 80 -24.26 43.21 2.54
C TRP A 80 -24.37 44.45 1.68
N THR A 81 -23.23 45.04 1.33
CA THR A 81 -23.14 46.19 0.41
C THR A 81 -21.98 46.01 -0.56
N LEU A 82 -22.22 46.23 -1.85
CA LEU A 82 -21.15 46.40 -2.84
C LEU A 82 -20.71 47.86 -2.83
N THR A 83 -19.61 48.16 -2.13
CA THR A 83 -19.18 49.53 -1.80
C THR A 83 -18.25 50.15 -2.84
N ALA A 84 -17.54 49.33 -3.62
CA ALA A 84 -16.73 49.78 -4.74
C ALA A 84 -16.84 48.82 -5.92
N ARG A 85 -16.84 49.38 -7.14
CA ARG A 85 -16.84 48.66 -8.42
C ARG A 85 -16.16 49.53 -9.50
N PRO A 86 -15.64 48.92 -10.59
CA PRO A 86 -15.08 49.67 -11.70
C PRO A 86 -16.08 50.64 -12.33
N THR A 87 -15.57 51.75 -12.89
CA THR A 87 -16.42 52.73 -13.59
C THR A 87 -17.14 52.07 -14.76
N GLY A 88 -18.47 52.18 -14.79
CA GLY A 88 -19.31 51.56 -15.82
C GLY A 88 -19.88 50.19 -15.46
N SER A 89 -19.43 49.58 -14.35
CA SER A 89 -19.96 48.31 -13.86
C SER A 89 -21.41 48.45 -13.39
N THR A 90 -22.23 47.46 -13.76
CA THR A 90 -23.63 47.27 -13.36
C THR A 90 -23.82 46.13 -12.36
N ALA A 91 -22.73 45.43 -11.99
CA ALA A 91 -22.76 44.31 -11.05
C ALA A 91 -23.50 44.65 -9.74
N ALA A 92 -24.31 43.70 -9.27
CA ALA A 92 -25.10 43.81 -8.06
C ALA A 92 -25.09 42.49 -7.29
N LEU A 93 -25.26 42.58 -5.97
CA LEU A 93 -25.44 41.41 -5.10
C LEU A 93 -26.84 40.80 -5.35
N ASP A 94 -26.93 39.47 -5.34
CA ASP A 94 -28.20 38.73 -5.48
C ASP A 94 -29.16 39.00 -4.31
N SER A 95 -28.61 39.30 -3.14
CA SER A 95 -29.30 39.49 -1.88
C SER A 95 -28.41 40.30 -0.94
N THR A 96 -29.04 41.15 -0.12
CA THR A 96 -28.32 42.01 0.82
C THR A 96 -28.51 41.62 2.29
N ASN A 97 -29.38 40.63 2.55
CA ASN A 97 -29.86 40.32 3.90
C ASN A 97 -29.81 38.83 4.29
N LYS A 98 -29.17 37.99 3.47
CA LYS A 98 -29.01 36.56 3.72
C LYS A 98 -27.63 36.23 4.25
N LYS A 99 -27.49 35.06 4.89
CA LYS A 99 -26.19 34.51 5.31
C LYS A 99 -25.21 34.41 4.15
N GLN A 100 -25.73 33.96 3.01
CA GLN A 100 -24.98 33.82 1.78
C GLN A 100 -25.54 34.78 0.73
N THR A 101 -24.64 35.41 -0.01
CA THR A 101 -24.94 36.26 -1.16
C THR A 101 -24.00 35.92 -2.31
N THR A 102 -24.40 36.25 -3.54
CA THR A 102 -23.57 36.09 -4.74
C THR A 102 -23.55 37.35 -5.58
N PHE A 103 -22.54 37.49 -6.43
CA PHE A 103 -22.57 38.44 -7.55
C PHE A 103 -21.68 37.96 -8.69
N LYS A 104 -21.88 38.53 -9.87
CA LYS A 104 -21.02 38.34 -11.04
C LYS A 104 -20.33 39.67 -11.35
N PRO A 105 -19.00 39.78 -11.27
CA PRO A 105 -18.29 40.96 -11.73
C PRO A 105 -18.41 41.04 -13.25
N ASP A 106 -18.79 42.20 -13.78
CA ASP A 106 -19.09 42.38 -15.21
C ASP A 106 -18.00 43.17 -15.96
N MET A 107 -16.93 43.55 -15.27
CA MET A 107 -15.80 44.29 -15.82
C MET A 107 -14.49 43.91 -15.13
N VAL A 108 -13.38 44.04 -15.85
CA VAL A 108 -12.04 43.94 -15.27
C VAL A 108 -11.85 45.04 -14.22
N GLY A 109 -11.28 44.66 -13.07
CA GLY A 109 -10.95 45.57 -11.97
C GLY A 109 -11.41 45.06 -10.61
N LYS A 110 -11.41 45.94 -9.61
CA LYS A 110 -11.66 45.58 -8.21
C LYS A 110 -13.09 45.88 -7.78
N PHE A 111 -13.69 44.90 -7.10
CA PHE A 111 -14.99 44.98 -6.45
C PHE A 111 -14.80 44.84 -4.94
N THR A 112 -15.36 45.75 -4.15
CA THR A 112 -15.29 45.66 -2.68
C THR A 112 -16.69 45.38 -2.13
N VAL A 113 -16.82 44.23 -1.46
CA VAL A 113 -18.06 43.83 -0.78
C VAL A 113 -17.86 43.98 0.72
N GLN A 114 -18.85 44.55 1.39
CA GLN A 114 -18.87 44.81 2.81
C GLN A 114 -20.01 44.04 3.47
N LEU A 115 -19.75 43.48 4.66
CA LEU A 115 -20.72 42.82 5.52
C LEU A 115 -20.78 43.52 6.88
N VAL A 116 -21.99 43.72 7.37
CA VAL A 116 -22.31 43.97 8.77
C VAL A 116 -23.24 42.84 9.25
N ILE A 117 -22.97 42.29 10.43
CA ILE A 117 -23.82 41.28 11.07
C ILE A 117 -24.40 41.80 12.37
N THR A 118 -25.56 41.29 12.76
CA THR A 118 -26.10 41.46 14.12
C THR A 118 -26.25 40.09 14.78
N THR A 119 -25.82 39.98 16.04
CA THR A 119 -26.02 38.81 16.89
C THR A 119 -26.75 39.22 18.17
N ALA A 120 -27.02 38.29 19.07
CA ALA A 120 -27.53 38.61 20.41
C ALA A 120 -26.59 39.56 21.19
N GLY A 121 -25.30 39.57 20.87
CA GLY A 121 -24.28 40.42 21.50
C GLY A 121 -24.14 41.83 20.89
N GLY A 122 -24.89 42.15 19.84
CA GLY A 122 -24.89 43.46 19.18
C GLY A 122 -24.53 43.41 17.70
N THR A 123 -24.28 44.58 17.10
CA THR A 123 -23.94 44.73 15.69
C THR A 123 -22.43 44.87 15.50
N SER A 124 -21.88 44.19 14.49
CA SER A 124 -20.45 44.24 14.18
C SER A 124 -20.03 45.56 13.54
N ALA A 125 -18.73 45.87 13.61
CA ALA A 125 -18.15 46.82 12.66
C ALA A 125 -18.23 46.24 11.23
N PRO A 126 -18.28 47.10 10.18
CA PRO A 126 -18.29 46.62 8.80
C PRO A 126 -16.97 45.92 8.43
N ARG A 127 -17.07 44.69 7.92
CA ARG A 127 -15.95 43.93 7.37
C ARG A 127 -16.00 44.00 5.85
N ALA A 128 -14.86 44.22 5.19
CA ALA A 128 -14.78 44.23 3.74
C ALA A 128 -13.91 43.10 3.20
N VAL A 129 -14.24 42.63 2.00
CA VAL A 129 -13.41 41.77 1.14
C VAL A 129 -13.31 42.41 -0.24
N THR A 130 -12.17 42.28 -0.88
CA THR A 130 -11.95 42.76 -2.26
C THR A 130 -11.81 41.57 -3.19
N ILE A 131 -12.60 41.57 -4.26
CA ILE A 131 -12.54 40.61 -5.36
C ILE A 131 -11.93 41.32 -6.56
N THR A 132 -10.93 40.71 -7.19
CA THR A 132 -10.36 41.19 -8.45
C THR A 132 -10.96 40.40 -9.59
N SER A 133 -11.61 41.08 -10.53
CA SER A 133 -12.06 40.47 -11.77
C SER A 133 -11.04 40.72 -12.88
N ALA A 134 -10.67 39.66 -13.60
CA ALA A 134 -9.63 39.69 -14.63
C ALA A 134 -9.96 38.73 -15.79
N LYS A 135 -9.10 38.73 -16.81
CA LYS A 135 -9.17 37.85 -17.99
C LYS A 135 -8.04 36.82 -17.96
N PHE A 136 -8.29 35.64 -18.52
CA PHE A 136 -7.33 34.55 -18.63
C PHE A 136 -6.31 34.84 -19.74
N VAL A 137 -5.03 34.80 -19.38
CA VAL A 137 -3.92 35.11 -20.30
C VAL A 137 -3.16 33.87 -20.77
N GLY A 138 -3.37 32.74 -20.09
CA GLY A 138 -2.64 31.50 -20.26
C GLY A 138 -1.24 31.53 -19.67
N VAL A 139 -0.62 30.36 -19.61
CA VAL A 139 0.71 30.17 -19.04
C VAL A 139 1.84 30.71 -19.92
N GLY A 140 1.66 30.66 -21.25
CA GLY A 140 2.65 31.03 -22.26
C GLY A 140 3.83 30.06 -22.37
N GLY A 141 4.44 29.95 -23.56
CA GLY A 141 5.71 29.23 -23.73
C GLY A 141 5.61 27.70 -23.74
N MET A 142 4.45 27.15 -24.12
CA MET A 142 4.14 25.72 -24.09
C MET A 142 3.85 25.17 -25.49
N ASP A 143 4.17 23.91 -25.72
CA ASP A 143 3.88 23.17 -26.97
C ASP A 143 4.36 23.90 -28.25
N GLY A 144 5.50 24.60 -28.16
CA GLY A 144 6.07 25.35 -29.27
C GLY A 144 5.44 26.73 -29.52
N LEU A 145 4.43 27.13 -28.74
CA LEU A 145 3.83 28.45 -28.81
C LEU A 145 4.68 29.48 -28.04
N PRO A 146 4.94 30.68 -28.59
CA PRO A 146 5.71 31.72 -27.91
C PRO A 146 4.93 32.32 -26.74
N SER A 147 5.63 32.77 -25.70
CA SER A 147 5.03 33.61 -24.66
C SER A 147 4.77 35.03 -25.18
N ASN A 148 3.70 35.68 -24.71
CA ASN A 148 3.37 37.07 -25.01
C ASN A 148 3.67 37.99 -23.80
N PRO A 149 4.75 38.80 -23.83
CA PRO A 149 5.07 39.73 -22.76
C PRO A 149 4.01 40.80 -22.50
N ALA A 150 3.18 41.15 -23.50
CA ALA A 150 2.12 42.14 -23.32
C ALA A 150 1.06 41.64 -22.34
N GLU A 151 0.69 40.37 -22.43
CA GLU A 151 -0.34 39.72 -21.62
C GLU A 151 0.12 39.39 -20.19
N GLY A 152 1.42 39.35 -19.91
CA GLY A 152 1.92 39.08 -18.56
C GLY A 152 1.79 37.62 -18.13
N GLN A 153 1.93 36.70 -19.08
CA GLN A 153 1.82 35.25 -18.87
C GLN A 153 2.81 34.70 -17.83
N CYS A 154 2.39 33.64 -17.12
CA CYS A 154 3.08 33.11 -15.94
C CYS A 154 4.54 32.69 -16.21
N SER A 155 4.80 32.06 -17.36
CA SER A 155 6.13 31.53 -17.73
C SER A 155 7.22 32.59 -17.85
N LEU A 156 6.85 33.86 -18.05
CA LEU A 156 7.80 34.97 -18.21
C LEU A 156 8.51 35.35 -16.91
N CYS A 157 7.80 35.25 -15.78
CA CYS A 157 8.30 35.68 -14.47
C CYS A 157 8.52 34.50 -13.50
N HIS A 158 7.78 33.40 -13.66
CA HIS A 158 7.76 32.26 -12.74
C HIS A 158 8.37 30.99 -13.35
N PHE A 159 9.49 31.13 -14.05
CA PHE A 159 10.12 30.07 -14.85
C PHE A 159 10.39 28.75 -14.08
N ALA A 160 10.81 28.84 -12.82
CA ALA A 160 11.07 27.64 -12.00
C ALA A 160 9.82 26.80 -11.77
N ASN A 161 8.71 27.44 -11.36
CA ASN A 161 7.43 26.76 -11.16
C ASN A 161 6.85 26.29 -12.48
N PHE A 162 6.97 27.09 -13.54
CA PHE A 162 6.53 26.72 -14.88
C PHE A 162 7.19 25.42 -15.35
N ASN A 163 8.52 25.32 -15.31
CA ASN A 163 9.26 24.13 -15.76
C ASN A 163 8.98 22.88 -14.93
N ALA A 164 8.62 23.05 -13.66
CA ALA A 164 8.22 21.93 -12.83
C ALA A 164 6.79 21.50 -13.19
N TRP A 165 5.88 22.46 -13.38
CA TRP A 165 4.48 22.20 -13.70
C TRP A 165 4.30 21.54 -15.07
N THR A 166 5.13 21.86 -16.07
CA THR A 166 5.08 21.21 -17.41
C THR A 166 5.34 19.69 -17.39
N LYS A 167 5.73 19.14 -16.24
CA LYS A 167 5.97 17.71 -16.02
C LYS A 167 4.82 17.04 -15.25
N THR A 168 3.71 17.73 -15.03
CA THR A 168 2.56 17.24 -14.27
C THR A 168 1.43 16.79 -15.20
N GLY A 169 0.53 15.94 -14.69
CA GLY A 169 -0.70 15.55 -15.42
C GLY A 169 -1.55 16.77 -15.82
N HIS A 170 -1.61 17.80 -14.98
CA HIS A 170 -2.33 19.05 -15.26
C HIS A 170 -1.91 19.70 -16.58
N SER A 171 -0.62 19.66 -16.91
CA SER A 171 -0.08 20.25 -18.14
C SER A 171 -0.36 19.43 -19.42
N THR A 172 -0.96 18.25 -19.28
CA THR A 172 -1.09 17.28 -20.39
C THR A 172 -2.48 16.65 -20.54
N ILE A 173 -3.37 16.81 -19.57
CA ILE A 173 -4.61 16.03 -19.51
C ILE A 173 -5.51 16.24 -20.74
N PHE A 174 -5.74 17.48 -21.17
CA PHE A 174 -6.61 17.76 -22.31
C PHE A 174 -6.00 17.27 -23.62
N LYS A 175 -4.70 17.49 -23.84
CA LYS A 175 -4.05 17.00 -25.06
C LYS A 175 -4.08 15.48 -25.16
N ASN A 176 -3.80 14.78 -24.06
CA ASN A 176 -3.86 13.33 -24.01
C ASN A 176 -5.30 12.85 -24.20
N ALA A 177 -6.27 13.55 -23.62
CA ALA A 177 -7.67 13.19 -23.72
C ALA A 177 -8.21 13.30 -25.14
N ILE A 178 -8.00 14.43 -25.83
CA ILE A 178 -8.52 14.58 -27.19
C ILE A 178 -7.78 13.68 -28.20
N ASP A 179 -6.56 13.23 -27.86
CA ASP A 179 -5.81 12.22 -28.61
C ASP A 179 -6.24 10.77 -28.29
N GLY A 180 -7.22 10.55 -27.41
CA GLY A 180 -7.73 9.23 -27.06
C GLY A 180 -6.84 8.45 -26.09
N LEU A 181 -5.96 9.12 -25.35
CA LEU A 181 -4.96 8.52 -24.46
C LEU A 181 -5.30 8.65 -22.97
N ALA A 182 -6.33 9.44 -22.59
CA ALA A 182 -6.68 9.66 -21.19
C ALA A 182 -7.65 8.61 -20.63
N SER A 183 -8.82 8.46 -21.27
CA SER A 183 -9.83 7.49 -20.88
C SER A 183 -10.87 7.27 -21.97
N ASP A 184 -11.61 6.16 -21.88
CA ASP A 184 -12.70 5.78 -22.78
C ASP A 184 -14.01 6.55 -22.55
N HIS A 185 -14.18 7.16 -21.37
CA HIS A 185 -15.35 7.97 -21.00
C HIS A 185 -15.15 9.48 -21.20
N TYR A 186 -14.01 9.93 -21.72
CA TYR A 186 -13.76 11.35 -21.94
C TYR A 186 -14.67 11.89 -23.07
N ALA A 187 -15.37 12.99 -22.80
CA ALA A 187 -16.30 13.61 -23.74
C ALA A 187 -16.24 15.14 -23.66
N GLU A 188 -17.01 15.83 -24.52
CA GLU A 188 -17.06 17.30 -24.58
C GLU A 188 -17.29 17.98 -23.21
N PRO A 189 -18.21 17.51 -22.33
CA PRO A 189 -18.40 18.14 -21.01
C PRO A 189 -17.13 18.14 -20.15
N CYS A 190 -16.22 17.18 -20.36
CA CYS A 190 -14.99 17.06 -19.58
C CYS A 190 -14.01 18.22 -19.82
N ILE A 191 -14.14 18.98 -20.90
CA ILE A 191 -13.21 20.09 -21.19
C ILE A 191 -13.33 21.22 -20.16
N GLU A 192 -14.48 21.31 -19.50
CA GLU A 192 -14.74 22.28 -18.44
C GLU A 192 -13.73 22.11 -17.29
N CYS A 193 -13.37 20.88 -16.91
CA CYS A 193 -12.38 20.59 -15.87
C CYS A 193 -10.93 20.52 -16.40
N HIS A 194 -10.75 20.43 -17.71
CA HIS A 194 -9.46 20.09 -18.33
C HIS A 194 -8.86 21.21 -19.18
N THR A 195 -9.47 22.39 -19.21
CA THR A 195 -8.97 23.58 -19.91
C THR A 195 -9.00 24.80 -18.99
N VAL A 196 -8.23 25.83 -19.31
CA VAL A 196 -8.17 27.02 -18.46
C VAL A 196 -9.29 28.00 -18.76
N GLY A 197 -9.97 28.47 -17.72
CA GLY A 197 -10.94 29.55 -17.79
C GLY A 197 -12.30 29.20 -18.39
N PHE A 198 -12.58 27.92 -18.65
CA PHE A 198 -13.87 27.50 -19.19
C PHE A 198 -15.04 27.88 -18.27
N ASP A 199 -16.01 28.61 -18.80
CA ASP A 199 -17.30 28.89 -18.16
C ASP A 199 -18.43 28.77 -19.20
N SER A 200 -19.40 27.88 -18.98
CA SER A 200 -20.49 27.65 -19.93
C SER A 200 -21.47 28.82 -20.05
N SER A 201 -21.40 29.81 -19.16
CA SER A 201 -22.24 31.00 -19.18
C SER A 201 -21.87 31.92 -20.37
N PRO A 202 -22.79 32.23 -21.29
CA PRO A 202 -22.51 33.09 -22.45
C PRO A 202 -22.19 34.54 -22.07
N THR A 203 -22.43 34.94 -20.82
CA THR A 203 -22.09 36.26 -20.28
C THR A 203 -20.74 36.30 -19.58
N ALA A 204 -20.03 35.17 -19.45
CA ALA A 204 -18.71 35.08 -18.83
C ALA A 204 -17.61 35.32 -19.87
N VAL A 205 -17.46 36.58 -20.30
CA VAL A 205 -16.47 36.97 -21.31
C VAL A 205 -15.12 37.26 -20.63
N ASN A 206 -14.39 36.20 -20.31
CA ASN A 206 -13.18 36.19 -19.50
C ASN A 206 -11.91 35.77 -20.25
N ASP A 207 -11.98 35.55 -21.57
CA ASP A 207 -10.89 35.07 -22.45
C ASP A 207 -10.36 33.66 -22.09
N GLY A 208 -11.21 32.85 -21.47
CA GLY A 208 -11.01 31.43 -21.21
C GLY A 208 -11.13 30.56 -22.46
N PHE A 209 -11.01 29.24 -22.29
CA PHE A 209 -11.05 28.30 -23.40
C PHE A 209 -12.37 28.36 -24.21
N ASP A 210 -13.52 28.47 -23.54
CA ASP A 210 -14.84 28.53 -24.19
C ASP A 210 -15.00 29.79 -25.06
N ASP A 211 -14.51 30.94 -24.58
CA ASP A 211 -14.52 32.21 -25.31
C ASP A 211 -13.70 32.12 -26.60
N VAL A 212 -12.48 31.59 -26.50
CA VAL A 212 -11.59 31.45 -27.65
C VAL A 212 -12.09 30.38 -28.61
N ALA A 213 -12.71 29.30 -28.12
CA ALA A 213 -13.33 28.28 -28.96
C ALA A 213 -14.49 28.87 -29.78
N ARG A 214 -15.35 29.66 -29.14
CA ARG A 214 -16.45 30.38 -29.79
C ARG A 214 -15.96 31.42 -30.79
N GLU A 215 -14.89 32.16 -30.47
CA GLU A 215 -14.28 33.16 -31.37
C GLU A 215 -13.69 32.50 -32.63
N THR A 216 -13.02 31.35 -32.47
CA THR A 216 -12.35 30.63 -33.56
C THR A 216 -13.27 29.70 -34.34
N GLY A 217 -14.47 29.42 -33.83
CA GLY A 217 -15.42 28.47 -34.42
C GLY A 217 -14.98 27.01 -34.28
N TRP A 218 -14.15 26.70 -33.28
CA TRP A 218 -13.72 25.34 -33.00
C TRP A 218 -14.84 24.52 -32.37
N THR A 219 -14.89 23.22 -32.71
CA THR A 219 -15.83 22.25 -32.15
C THR A 219 -15.09 21.04 -31.62
N PHE A 220 -15.61 20.44 -30.54
CA PHE A 220 -15.04 19.23 -29.96
C PHE A 220 -14.95 18.09 -30.98
N PRO A 221 -13.86 17.31 -31.03
CA PRO A 221 -13.71 16.22 -32.01
C PRO A 221 -14.74 15.11 -31.77
N ALA A 222 -15.41 14.66 -32.84
CA ALA A 222 -16.36 13.55 -32.76
C ALA A 222 -15.68 12.19 -32.48
N VAL A 223 -14.38 12.06 -32.79
CA VAL A 223 -13.57 10.86 -32.55
C VAL A 223 -12.27 11.29 -31.89
N LEU A 224 -11.97 10.73 -30.72
CA LEU A 224 -10.72 10.96 -30.00
C LEU A 224 -9.66 10.01 -30.53
N GLN A 225 -8.59 10.55 -31.10
CA GLN A 225 -7.56 9.74 -31.76
C GLN A 225 -6.23 10.49 -31.82
N PRO A 226 -5.08 9.78 -31.88
CA PRO A 226 -3.77 10.41 -31.95
C PRO A 226 -3.68 11.44 -33.07
N GLY A 227 -3.23 12.66 -32.74
CA GLY A 227 -3.03 13.76 -33.69
C GLY A 227 -4.12 14.82 -33.70
N ASN A 228 -5.21 14.64 -32.95
CA ASN A 228 -6.23 15.68 -32.75
C ASN A 228 -5.63 16.95 -32.13
N TYR A 229 -4.78 16.82 -31.11
CA TYR A 229 -4.13 17.98 -30.50
C TYR A 229 -3.11 18.63 -31.42
N ALA A 230 -2.35 17.84 -32.19
CA ALA A 230 -1.43 18.38 -33.19
C ALA A 230 -2.17 19.21 -34.27
N ASN A 231 -3.36 18.76 -34.68
CA ASN A 231 -4.23 19.51 -35.59
C ASN A 231 -4.75 20.80 -34.93
N LEU A 232 -5.23 20.74 -33.68
CA LEU A 232 -5.64 21.94 -32.94
C LEU A 232 -4.52 22.97 -32.85
N LEU A 233 -3.29 22.53 -32.55
CA LEU A 233 -2.12 23.40 -32.46
C LEU A 233 -1.80 24.08 -33.80
N ALA A 234 -1.92 23.35 -34.91
CA ALA A 234 -1.64 23.87 -36.25
C ALA A 234 -2.72 24.82 -36.78
N THR A 235 -3.99 24.55 -36.48
CA THR A 235 -5.13 25.27 -37.04
C THR A 235 -5.63 26.40 -36.15
N ASN A 236 -5.53 26.24 -34.82
CA ASN A 236 -6.06 27.18 -33.82
C ASN A 236 -5.06 27.37 -32.67
N PRO A 237 -3.86 27.93 -32.93
CA PRO A 237 -2.82 28.10 -31.90
C PRO A 237 -3.28 28.98 -30.73
N LYS A 238 -4.21 29.93 -30.95
CA LYS A 238 -4.80 30.77 -29.89
C LYS A 238 -5.61 29.92 -28.90
N LEU A 239 -6.37 28.93 -29.38
CA LEU A 239 -7.15 28.03 -28.54
C LEU A 239 -6.25 27.00 -27.85
N ALA A 240 -5.26 26.45 -28.57
CA ALA A 240 -4.25 25.57 -27.98
C ALA A 240 -3.50 26.25 -26.81
N ALA A 241 -3.30 27.56 -26.85
CA ALA A 241 -2.72 28.32 -25.74
C ALA A 241 -3.59 28.37 -24.46
N ARG A 242 -4.85 27.91 -24.51
CA ARG A 242 -5.76 27.75 -23.36
C ARG A 242 -6.02 26.27 -23.00
N ALA A 243 -5.36 25.34 -23.69
CA ALA A 243 -5.49 23.91 -23.42
C ALA A 243 -4.89 23.52 -22.07
N ASN A 244 -5.35 22.39 -21.54
CA ASN A 244 -4.89 21.78 -20.29
C ASN A 244 -5.22 22.62 -19.02
N VAL A 245 -4.99 22.02 -17.85
CA VAL A 245 -5.18 22.68 -16.55
C VAL A 245 -3.94 23.53 -16.25
N GLN A 246 -4.01 24.83 -16.54
CA GLN A 246 -2.89 25.76 -16.40
C GLN A 246 -2.84 26.43 -15.02
N CYS A 247 -1.82 27.27 -14.79
CA CYS A 247 -1.64 28.01 -13.53
C CYS A 247 -2.90 28.77 -13.10
N GLU A 248 -3.55 29.47 -14.03
CA GLU A 248 -4.74 30.28 -13.75
C GLU A 248 -5.98 29.45 -13.38
N SER A 249 -5.98 28.13 -13.60
CA SER A 249 -7.05 27.24 -13.15
C SER A 249 -7.14 27.16 -11.63
N CYS A 250 -6.00 27.29 -10.93
CA CYS A 250 -5.91 27.25 -9.46
C CYS A 250 -5.66 28.65 -8.84
N HIS A 251 -5.09 29.57 -9.62
CA HIS A 251 -4.69 30.90 -9.15
C HIS A 251 -5.66 32.01 -9.57
N GLY A 252 -6.61 31.70 -10.46
CA GLY A 252 -7.50 32.68 -11.09
C GLY A 252 -6.81 33.42 -12.25
N PRO A 253 -7.58 34.22 -13.01
CA PRO A 253 -7.09 34.93 -14.20
C PRO A 253 -6.01 35.97 -13.88
N GLY A 254 -5.02 36.06 -14.76
CA GLY A 254 -3.77 36.79 -14.54
C GLY A 254 -3.67 38.17 -15.18
N SER A 255 -4.67 38.66 -15.93
CA SER A 255 -4.54 39.94 -16.66
C SER A 255 -4.23 41.16 -15.76
N GLU A 256 -4.63 41.11 -14.47
CA GLU A 256 -4.37 42.16 -13.48
C GLU A 256 -3.13 41.87 -12.60
N HIS A 257 -2.41 40.77 -12.84
CA HIS A 257 -1.28 40.35 -12.02
C HIS A 257 0.04 40.99 -12.41
N LYS A 258 0.22 41.35 -13.69
CA LYS A 258 1.50 41.86 -14.21
C LYS A 258 1.98 43.08 -13.43
N GLY A 259 3.11 42.95 -12.74
CA GLY A 259 3.69 44.01 -11.90
C GLY A 259 2.99 44.22 -10.55
N VAL A 260 1.97 43.42 -10.22
CA VAL A 260 1.16 43.52 -9.01
C VAL A 260 1.18 42.17 -8.27
N LYS A 261 2.02 42.08 -7.24
CA LYS A 261 2.25 40.83 -6.48
C LYS A 261 0.97 40.16 -5.97
N ASN A 262 -0.05 40.93 -5.61
CA ASN A 262 -1.34 40.43 -5.09
C ASN A 262 -2.47 40.44 -6.13
N GLY A 263 -2.14 40.56 -7.42
CA GLY A 263 -3.11 40.55 -8.52
C GLY A 263 -3.54 39.14 -8.96
N ILE A 264 -3.06 38.10 -8.29
CA ILE A 264 -3.44 36.69 -8.52
C ILE A 264 -3.56 35.99 -7.16
N ALA A 265 -4.39 34.95 -7.06
CA ALA A 265 -4.62 34.26 -5.80
C ALA A 265 -3.56 33.17 -5.53
N MET A 266 -3.34 32.83 -4.27
CA MET A 266 -2.61 31.64 -3.85
C MET A 266 -3.34 31.06 -2.65
N THR A 267 -3.70 29.78 -2.74
CA THR A 267 -4.57 29.14 -1.77
C THR A 267 -4.11 27.72 -1.44
N LEU A 268 -4.44 27.28 -0.22
CA LEU A 268 -4.45 25.87 0.16
C LEU A 268 -5.90 25.40 0.37
N ASP A 269 -6.90 26.22 0.06
CA ASP A 269 -8.29 25.81 0.21
C ASP A 269 -8.58 24.63 -0.72
N GLU A 270 -9.26 23.62 -0.20
CA GLU A 270 -9.58 22.41 -0.93
C GLU A 270 -10.46 22.71 -2.15
N ALA A 271 -11.33 23.73 -2.09
CA ALA A 271 -12.29 24.00 -3.15
C ALA A 271 -11.61 24.33 -4.49
N SER A 272 -10.37 24.85 -4.48
CA SER A 272 -9.60 25.05 -5.72
C SER A 272 -9.24 23.74 -6.44
N CYS A 273 -9.27 22.61 -5.75
CA CYS A 273 -9.09 21.27 -6.30
C CYS A 273 -10.45 20.62 -6.57
N GLY A 274 -11.40 20.76 -5.63
CA GLY A 274 -12.75 20.18 -5.70
C GLY A 274 -13.55 20.58 -6.94
N VAL A 275 -13.31 21.76 -7.52
CA VAL A 275 -13.98 22.17 -8.78
C VAL A 275 -13.80 21.20 -9.96
N CYS A 276 -12.76 20.37 -9.92
CA CYS A 276 -12.49 19.32 -10.92
C CYS A 276 -12.39 17.91 -10.31
N HIS A 277 -12.07 17.81 -9.01
CA HIS A 277 -11.89 16.54 -8.31
C HIS A 277 -13.07 16.15 -7.41
N GLU A 278 -14.27 16.60 -7.79
CA GLU A 278 -15.54 16.27 -7.14
C GLU A 278 -16.72 16.21 -8.12
N GLU A 279 -16.86 15.08 -8.79
CA GLU A 279 -17.98 14.80 -9.71
C GLU A 279 -18.40 13.32 -9.61
N GLU A 280 -19.69 13.00 -9.68
CA GLU A 280 -20.19 11.62 -9.70
C GLU A 280 -20.38 11.12 -11.15
N PRO A 281 -20.02 9.86 -11.49
CA PRO A 281 -19.40 8.81 -10.67
C PRO A 281 -17.87 8.82 -10.64
N TYR A 282 -17.23 9.77 -11.32
CA TYR A 282 -15.77 9.80 -11.50
C TYR A 282 -15.16 11.04 -10.83
N HIS A 283 -14.07 10.85 -10.08
CA HIS A 283 -13.35 11.93 -9.37
C HIS A 283 -14.04 12.41 -8.08
N ARG A 284 -14.09 11.53 -7.05
CA ARG A 284 -14.74 11.78 -5.74
C ARG A 284 -13.76 12.10 -4.60
N ILE A 285 -12.54 12.51 -4.95
CA ILE A 285 -11.44 12.71 -4.00
C ILE A 285 -11.79 13.77 -2.96
N SER A 286 -12.40 14.88 -3.40
CA SER A 286 -12.82 15.95 -2.51
C SER A 286 -13.93 15.51 -1.54
N SER A 287 -14.96 14.80 -2.04
CA SER A 287 -16.04 14.29 -1.18
C SER A 287 -15.51 13.34 -0.11
N GLN A 288 -14.59 12.45 -0.48
CA GLN A 288 -13.89 11.56 0.46
C GLN A 288 -13.08 12.35 1.50
N TRP A 289 -12.32 13.35 1.05
CA TRP A 289 -11.55 14.21 1.95
C TRP A 289 -12.45 14.98 2.93
N LYS A 290 -13.61 15.48 2.49
CA LYS A 290 -14.58 16.17 3.35
C LYS A 290 -15.14 15.28 4.46
N ASN A 291 -15.20 13.97 4.23
CA ASN A 291 -15.57 12.97 5.24
C ASN A 291 -14.40 12.52 6.13
N SER A 292 -13.17 12.94 5.84
CA SER A 292 -12.01 12.66 6.68
C SER A 292 -11.90 13.61 7.87
N VAL A 293 -11.15 13.21 8.91
CA VAL A 293 -10.78 14.10 10.02
C VAL A 293 -10.00 15.34 9.52
N HIS A 294 -9.23 15.24 8.43
CA HIS A 294 -8.53 16.40 7.86
C HIS A 294 -9.49 17.42 7.22
N GLY A 295 -10.62 16.97 6.67
CA GLY A 295 -11.68 17.83 6.14
C GLY A 295 -12.61 18.37 7.22
N ILE A 296 -13.05 17.52 8.15
CA ILE A 296 -14.01 17.85 9.22
C ILE A 296 -13.36 18.71 10.31
N PHE A 297 -12.18 18.30 10.79
CA PHE A 297 -11.56 18.83 12.00
C PHE A 297 -10.67 20.03 11.70
N SER A 298 -11.28 21.13 11.26
CA SER A 298 -10.58 22.40 11.09
C SER A 298 -11.38 23.63 11.52
N PRO A 299 -11.91 23.60 12.75
CA PRO A 299 -11.90 24.85 13.51
C PRO A 299 -11.65 24.71 15.01
N THR A 300 -11.44 23.53 15.61
CA THR A 300 -11.29 23.44 17.09
C THR A 300 -10.03 24.12 17.64
N PHE A 301 -9.00 24.37 16.82
CA PHE A 301 -7.88 25.20 17.26
C PHE A 301 -8.15 26.72 17.14
N GLU A 302 -9.09 27.16 16.29
CA GLU A 302 -9.58 28.55 16.33
C GLU A 302 -10.68 28.75 17.38
N SER A 303 -11.57 27.76 17.55
CA SER A 303 -12.80 27.89 18.35
C SER A 303 -12.66 27.49 19.82
N VAL A 304 -11.73 26.61 20.20
CA VAL A 304 -11.68 26.11 21.59
C VAL A 304 -10.94 27.06 22.53
N ALA A 305 -10.20 28.08 22.06
CA ALA A 305 -9.52 28.95 23.02
C ALA A 305 -9.06 30.34 22.60
N ASN A 306 -9.30 30.89 21.40
CA ASN A 306 -8.71 32.20 21.06
C ASN A 306 -7.17 32.24 21.33
N ARG A 307 -6.53 31.06 21.27
CA ARG A 307 -5.11 30.83 21.59
C ARG A 307 -4.41 30.55 20.28
N PRO A 308 -3.31 31.27 19.98
CA PRO A 308 -2.46 30.89 18.86
C PRO A 308 -2.10 29.41 18.98
N VAL A 309 -2.28 28.65 17.91
CA VAL A 309 -1.69 27.31 17.82
C VAL A 309 -0.21 27.47 18.14
N SER A 310 0.28 26.78 19.17
CA SER A 310 1.70 26.87 19.49
C SER A 310 2.49 26.42 18.25
N SER A 311 3.66 27.03 18.00
CA SER A 311 4.49 26.69 16.84
C SER A 311 4.86 25.21 16.77
N GLY A 312 4.76 24.47 17.89
CA GLY A 312 4.91 23.02 17.94
C GLY A 312 3.73 22.25 17.35
N CYS A 313 2.49 22.64 17.64
CA CYS A 313 1.29 21.95 17.16
C CYS A 313 0.97 22.28 15.69
N ALA A 314 1.29 23.51 15.28
CA ALA A 314 1.05 24.00 13.92
C ALA A 314 1.71 23.12 12.84
N LYS A 315 2.82 22.44 13.19
CA LYS A 315 3.56 21.54 12.29
C LYS A 315 2.73 20.40 11.69
N CYS A 316 1.64 20.00 12.35
CA CYS A 316 0.76 18.92 11.88
C CYS A 316 -0.71 19.35 11.78
N HIS A 317 -1.08 20.49 12.36
CA HIS A 317 -2.47 20.98 12.39
C HIS A 317 -2.68 22.28 11.61
N SER A 318 -1.73 22.65 10.74
CA SER A 318 -1.91 23.72 9.77
C SER A 318 -1.27 23.31 8.44
N GLY A 319 -1.89 23.67 7.32
CA GLY A 319 -1.36 23.37 6.00
C GLY A 319 0.07 23.88 5.80
N TRP A 320 0.34 25.15 6.13
CA TRP A 320 1.69 25.72 6.01
C TRP A 320 2.70 25.14 7.00
N GLY A 321 2.28 24.82 8.23
CA GLY A 321 3.15 24.17 9.19
C GLY A 321 3.55 22.75 8.78
N PHE A 322 2.62 22.02 8.15
CA PHE A 322 2.87 20.70 7.60
C PHE A 322 3.80 20.74 6.39
N ILE A 323 3.54 21.62 5.41
CA ILE A 323 4.42 21.80 4.24
C ILE A 323 5.86 22.07 4.69
N ARG A 324 6.05 22.98 5.66
CA ARG A 324 7.37 23.30 6.20
C ARG A 324 8.04 22.12 6.91
N ARG A 325 7.25 21.19 7.47
CA ARG A 325 7.75 19.99 8.12
C ARG A 325 8.22 18.95 7.10
N ILE A 326 7.45 18.72 6.04
CA ILE A 326 7.69 17.61 5.10
C ILE A 326 8.57 18.00 3.91
N ASP A 327 8.61 19.27 3.55
CA ASP A 327 9.46 19.83 2.50
C ASP A 327 10.26 21.04 3.03
N PRO A 328 11.29 20.80 3.87
CA PRO A 328 12.15 21.88 4.36
C PRO A 328 13.05 22.48 3.26
N LYS A 329 13.14 21.82 2.10
CA LYS A 329 13.95 22.28 0.95
C LYS A 329 13.29 23.47 0.26
N THR A 330 11.97 23.63 0.40
CA THR A 330 11.24 24.82 -0.04
C THR A 330 11.21 25.86 1.08
N PRO A 331 11.88 27.03 0.93
CA PRO A 331 11.91 28.07 1.97
C PRO A 331 10.52 28.72 2.11
N ASP A 332 9.67 28.17 2.97
CA ASP A 332 8.40 28.79 3.33
C ASP A 332 8.57 29.70 4.56
N THR A 333 8.41 31.01 4.34
CA THR A 333 8.53 32.05 5.37
C THR A 333 7.18 32.49 5.92
N ARG A 334 6.07 31.89 5.46
CA ARG A 334 4.73 32.26 5.91
C ARG A 334 4.48 31.88 7.37
N PRO A 335 3.56 32.59 8.06
CA PRO A 335 3.16 32.22 9.40
C PRO A 335 2.60 30.80 9.44
N VAL A 336 3.23 29.93 10.22
CA VAL A 336 2.76 28.56 10.44
C VAL A 336 1.51 28.48 11.31
N ASN A 337 1.16 29.56 12.03
CA ASN A 337 0.01 29.58 12.94
C ASN A 337 -1.30 30.00 12.25
N GLY A 338 -1.34 30.03 10.91
CA GLY A 338 -2.54 30.38 10.15
C GLY A 338 -3.51 29.19 10.03
N ALA A 339 -4.81 29.46 10.16
CA ALA A 339 -5.85 28.46 9.96
C ALA A 339 -5.94 28.05 8.47
N SER A 340 -5.31 26.94 8.14
CA SER A 340 -5.50 26.23 6.88
C SER A 340 -5.66 24.76 7.21
N GLN A 341 -6.69 24.14 6.63
CA GLN A 341 -6.92 22.70 6.67
C GLN A 341 -5.71 21.93 6.12
N ILE A 342 -5.58 20.67 6.51
CA ILE A 342 -4.70 19.72 5.83
C ILE A 342 -5.44 19.28 4.55
N SER A 343 -5.40 20.12 3.53
CA SER A 343 -6.12 19.94 2.26
C SER A 343 -5.29 19.20 1.21
N CYS A 344 -5.82 19.03 0.00
CA CYS A 344 -5.15 18.37 -1.12
C CYS A 344 -3.74 18.94 -1.39
N ALA A 345 -3.63 20.27 -1.49
CA ALA A 345 -2.38 20.96 -1.78
C ALA A 345 -1.36 20.87 -0.62
N VAL A 346 -1.76 20.38 0.55
CA VAL A 346 -0.85 20.18 1.68
C VAL A 346 -0.04 18.89 1.53
N CYS A 347 -0.62 17.84 0.93
CA CYS A 347 0.07 16.58 0.65
C CYS A 347 0.63 16.52 -0.78
N HIS A 348 -0.07 17.13 -1.74
CA HIS A 348 0.27 17.13 -3.16
C HIS A 348 0.84 18.50 -3.58
N ASP A 349 1.97 18.53 -4.27
CA ASP A 349 2.48 19.75 -4.89
C ASP A 349 1.91 19.94 -6.30
N PRO A 350 1.02 20.91 -6.53
CA PRO A 350 0.43 21.11 -7.86
C PRO A 350 1.45 21.61 -8.90
N HIS A 351 2.65 22.02 -8.47
CA HIS A 351 3.69 22.54 -9.35
C HIS A 351 4.83 21.56 -9.60
N ARG A 352 5.04 20.56 -8.73
CA ARG A 352 6.22 19.70 -8.82
C ARG A 352 5.82 18.27 -8.95
N SER A 353 6.31 17.64 -10.01
CA SER A 353 6.23 16.19 -10.12
C SER A 353 7.50 15.48 -9.68
N GLU A 354 8.68 16.12 -9.53
CA GLU A 354 10.02 15.58 -9.12
C GLU A 354 10.30 14.07 -9.36
N GLN A 355 9.59 13.41 -10.28
CA GLN A 355 9.38 11.96 -10.37
C GLN A 355 8.74 11.29 -9.13
N LEU A 356 8.13 12.05 -8.23
CA LEU A 356 7.32 11.51 -7.14
C LEU A 356 5.93 11.11 -7.67
N PRO A 357 5.46 9.88 -7.35
CA PRO A 357 4.15 9.40 -7.79
C PRO A 357 3.04 10.30 -7.24
N ASN A 358 2.00 10.54 -8.06
CA ASN A 358 0.82 11.31 -7.66
C ASN A 358 1.11 12.71 -7.12
N MET A 359 2.25 13.32 -7.50
CA MET A 359 2.66 14.66 -7.07
C MET A 359 2.78 14.82 -5.54
N VAL A 360 3.05 13.74 -4.80
CA VAL A 360 3.28 13.84 -3.35
C VAL A 360 4.51 14.72 -3.06
N ARG A 361 4.44 15.55 -2.02
CA ARG A 361 5.48 16.55 -1.73
C ARG A 361 6.84 15.98 -1.34
N SER A 362 6.85 14.86 -0.62
CA SER A 362 8.08 14.32 -0.07
C SER A 362 7.92 12.84 0.26
N LEU A 363 8.95 12.08 -0.11
CA LEU A 363 9.18 10.71 0.35
C LEU A 363 10.49 10.63 1.13
N ASP A 364 10.95 11.74 1.72
CA ASP A 364 12.15 11.77 2.56
C ASP A 364 11.95 10.85 3.80
N ASN A 365 13.07 10.34 4.34
CA ASN A 365 13.05 9.48 5.53
C ASN A 365 12.43 10.21 6.74
N VAL A 366 11.76 9.46 7.60
CA VAL A 366 11.03 9.99 8.76
C VAL A 366 11.84 9.75 10.03
N GLN A 367 12.13 10.82 10.78
CA GLN A 367 12.74 10.72 12.10
C GLN A 367 11.65 10.58 13.17
N LEU A 368 11.69 9.49 13.95
CA LEU A 368 10.75 9.25 15.05
C LEU A 368 11.09 10.08 16.29
N GLY A 369 10.16 10.09 17.26
CA GLY A 369 10.24 10.91 18.48
C GLY A 369 11.40 10.58 19.42
N ASP A 370 11.96 9.37 19.33
CA ASP A 370 13.15 8.92 20.08
C ASP A 370 14.46 9.53 19.57
N THR A 371 14.43 10.22 18.43
CA THR A 371 15.60 10.81 17.74
C THR A 371 16.70 9.83 17.31
N LEU A 372 16.53 8.53 17.57
CA LEU A 372 17.46 7.46 17.21
C LEU A 372 16.98 6.71 15.97
N THR A 373 15.66 6.55 15.83
CA THR A 373 15.06 5.72 14.80
C THR A 373 14.70 6.55 13.56
N VAL A 374 15.21 6.10 12.42
CA VAL A 374 14.94 6.69 11.10
C VAL A 374 14.21 5.67 10.23
N VAL A 375 12.95 5.93 9.93
CA VAL A 375 12.14 5.13 9.01
C VAL A 375 12.48 5.48 7.58
N ASN A 376 13.03 4.51 6.84
CA ASN A 376 13.46 4.64 5.45
C ASN A 376 12.62 3.80 4.46
N TYR A 377 11.62 3.08 4.94
CA TYR A 377 10.67 2.27 4.16
C TYR A 377 9.29 2.92 4.12
N GLY A 378 8.29 2.24 3.55
CA GLY A 378 6.88 2.65 3.60
C GLY A 378 6.39 3.51 2.44
N GLY A 379 7.21 3.70 1.40
CA GLY A 379 6.78 4.29 0.13
C GLY A 379 6.05 5.62 0.32
N MET A 380 4.88 5.78 -0.32
CA MET A 380 4.00 6.96 -0.18
C MET A 380 3.50 7.18 1.25
N GLY A 381 3.45 6.13 2.08
CA GLY A 381 3.11 6.19 3.50
C GLY A 381 3.96 7.11 4.35
N LYS A 382 5.19 7.40 3.89
CA LYS A 382 6.07 8.33 4.59
C LYS A 382 5.44 9.70 4.78
N VAL A 383 4.55 10.14 3.89
CA VAL A 383 3.81 11.41 4.06
C VAL A 383 2.92 11.39 5.32
N CYS A 384 2.27 10.26 5.61
CA CYS A 384 1.44 10.06 6.80
C CYS A 384 2.31 10.03 8.06
N MET A 385 3.39 9.25 8.00
CA MET A 385 4.34 9.07 9.10
C MET A 385 5.03 10.37 9.52
N GLN A 386 5.06 11.42 8.68
CA GLN A 386 5.60 12.70 9.12
C GLN A 386 4.83 13.29 10.31
N CYS A 387 3.53 13.02 10.47
CA CYS A 387 2.76 13.58 11.59
C CYS A 387 2.16 12.53 12.54
N HIS A 388 1.91 11.33 12.05
CA HIS A 388 1.44 10.22 12.87
C HIS A 388 2.60 9.51 13.58
N ILE A 389 3.35 10.28 14.38
CA ILE A 389 4.46 9.81 15.23
C ILE A 389 4.28 10.26 16.68
N SER A 390 4.82 9.46 17.61
CA SER A 390 5.05 9.88 18.99
C SER A 390 5.93 11.13 19.01
N ARG A 391 5.57 12.08 19.89
CA ARG A 391 6.33 13.34 20.04
C ARG A 391 7.35 13.28 21.18
N ARG A 392 7.62 12.08 21.69
CA ARG A 392 8.44 11.85 22.87
C ARG A 392 9.35 10.65 22.65
N ASP A 393 10.55 10.74 23.18
CA ASP A 393 11.38 9.59 23.48
C ASP A 393 10.78 8.87 24.69
N ALA A 394 10.24 7.66 24.48
CA ALA A 394 9.62 6.88 25.54
C ALA A 394 10.58 6.57 26.69
N ALA A 395 11.83 6.23 26.37
CA ALA A 395 12.82 5.82 27.35
C ALA A 395 13.21 6.99 28.26
N ASP A 396 13.49 8.17 27.69
CA ASP A 396 13.78 9.38 28.48
C ASP A 396 12.54 9.87 29.23
N TYR A 397 11.36 9.79 28.61
CA TYR A 397 10.11 10.29 29.19
C TYR A 397 9.76 9.58 30.50
N VAL A 398 9.85 8.24 30.54
CA VAL A 398 9.49 7.44 31.72
C VAL A 398 10.63 7.28 32.74
N GLN A 399 11.84 7.73 32.41
CA GLN A 399 13.00 7.65 33.32
C GLN A 399 13.27 8.96 34.07
N ASN A 400 12.68 10.07 33.65
CA ASN A 400 12.94 11.38 34.24
C ASN A 400 11.63 12.00 34.78
N PRO A 401 11.49 12.22 36.10
CA PRO A 401 10.25 12.70 36.69
C PRO A 401 9.90 14.13 36.26
N SER A 402 10.87 14.91 35.78
CA SER A 402 10.66 16.26 35.25
C SER A 402 9.99 16.27 33.88
N ASN A 403 10.15 15.19 33.10
CA ASN A 403 9.52 15.03 31.79
C ASN A 403 8.03 14.67 31.90
N LEU A 404 7.63 14.05 33.01
CA LEU A 404 6.24 13.61 33.22
C LEU A 404 5.27 14.80 33.24
N SER A 405 4.32 14.73 32.31
CA SER A 405 3.34 15.77 32.01
C SER A 405 1.96 15.37 32.49
N THR A 406 1.09 16.35 32.68
CA THR A 406 -0.34 16.11 32.93
C THR A 406 -1.04 15.44 31.74
N HIS A 407 -0.47 15.60 30.54
CA HIS A 407 -0.82 14.85 29.34
C HIS A 407 0.20 13.72 29.17
N PHE A 408 0.11 12.69 30.01
CA PHE A 408 1.06 11.59 30.06
C PHE A 408 0.89 10.64 28.85
N GLY A 409 1.97 10.02 28.35
CA GLY A 409 1.94 9.04 27.25
C GLY A 409 2.81 9.45 26.05
N PRO A 410 2.65 8.80 24.87
CA PRO A 410 3.42 9.13 23.65
C PRO A 410 3.11 10.51 23.06
N HIS A 411 2.01 11.14 23.50
CA HIS A 411 1.29 12.19 22.77
C HIS A 411 0.55 11.55 21.58
N TYR A 412 -0.75 11.81 21.44
CA TYR A 412 -1.65 11.16 20.48
C TYR A 412 -1.03 10.95 19.09
N SER A 413 -1.42 9.88 18.39
CA SER A 413 -1.01 9.52 17.01
C SER A 413 0.40 8.95 16.87
N ASN A 414 0.70 7.81 17.49
CA ASN A 414 1.99 7.11 17.42
C ASN A 414 2.02 5.95 16.39
N GLN A 415 1.22 6.04 15.33
CA GLN A 415 1.04 4.94 14.37
C GLN A 415 2.34 4.53 13.67
N ALA A 416 3.21 5.48 13.31
CA ALA A 416 4.48 5.16 12.67
C ALA A 416 5.43 4.42 13.63
N ASP A 417 5.48 4.82 14.90
CA ASP A 417 6.24 4.12 15.95
C ASP A 417 5.70 2.70 16.16
N MET A 418 4.36 2.52 16.18
CA MET A 418 3.73 1.21 16.30
C MET A 418 4.02 0.31 15.09
N VAL A 419 3.84 0.80 13.87
CA VAL A 419 4.16 0.06 12.64
C VAL A 419 5.65 -0.31 12.61
N ASP A 420 6.52 0.60 13.03
CA ASP A 420 7.95 0.33 13.10
C ASP A 420 8.30 -0.71 14.17
N GLY A 421 7.53 -0.77 15.26
CA GLY A 421 7.81 -1.56 16.45
C GLY A 421 8.94 -0.94 17.27
N SER A 422 8.88 0.37 17.49
CA SER A 422 9.90 1.13 18.20
C SER A 422 9.29 2.22 19.09
N ASN A 423 10.15 2.88 19.87
CA ASN A 423 9.78 4.00 20.75
C ASN A 423 8.62 3.69 21.73
N ALA A 424 8.49 2.43 22.14
CA ALA A 424 7.76 2.02 23.33
C ALA A 424 8.76 1.61 24.44
N VAL A 425 8.24 1.24 25.62
CA VAL A 425 9.09 0.83 26.74
C VAL A 425 9.25 -0.69 26.78
N GLU A 426 10.37 -1.20 26.27
CA GLU A 426 10.60 -2.65 26.11
C GLU A 426 11.30 -3.33 27.31
N TYR A 427 11.55 -2.57 28.38
CA TYR A 427 12.22 -3.03 29.61
C TYR A 427 13.62 -3.62 29.40
N GLY A 428 14.33 -3.11 28.39
CA GLY A 428 15.73 -3.45 28.12
C GLY A 428 15.93 -4.73 27.32
N VAL A 429 14.85 -5.39 26.87
CA VAL A 429 14.90 -6.55 25.98
C VAL A 429 14.12 -6.22 24.71
N PRO A 430 14.77 -6.18 23.53
CA PRO A 430 14.11 -5.82 22.28
C PRO A 430 12.87 -6.66 21.98
N ILE A 431 11.81 -6.03 21.48
CA ILE A 431 10.62 -6.71 20.95
C ILE A 431 10.67 -6.67 19.42
N GLY A 432 10.41 -7.81 18.76
CA GLY A 432 10.33 -7.86 17.31
C GLY A 432 9.09 -7.15 16.77
N SER A 433 9.22 -6.49 15.61
CA SER A 433 8.09 -5.90 14.88
C SER A 433 7.43 -6.92 13.95
N SER A 434 6.11 -6.84 13.77
CA SER A 434 5.34 -7.76 12.93
C SER A 434 5.54 -7.58 11.42
N GLY A 435 4.87 -8.45 10.65
CA GLY A 435 4.99 -8.56 9.21
C GLY A 435 4.59 -7.32 8.41
N HIS A 436 3.65 -6.48 8.87
CA HIS A 436 3.17 -5.34 8.08
C HIS A 436 4.29 -4.38 7.70
N LYS A 437 5.24 -4.11 8.59
CA LYS A 437 6.44 -3.30 8.31
C LYS A 437 7.21 -3.78 7.05
N TYR A 438 7.23 -5.08 6.80
CA TYR A 438 8.02 -5.71 5.75
C TYR A 438 7.18 -6.14 4.54
N ALA A 439 5.88 -6.37 4.74
CA ALA A 439 4.99 -6.93 3.73
C ALA A 439 4.34 -5.88 2.83
N VAL A 440 4.28 -4.60 3.25
CA VAL A 440 3.66 -3.53 2.46
C VAL A 440 4.68 -2.49 1.99
N VAL A 441 4.69 -2.22 0.69
CA VAL A 441 5.61 -1.24 0.08
C VAL A 441 5.19 0.18 0.44
N ASP A 442 3.91 0.52 0.22
CA ASP A 442 3.32 1.81 0.55
C ASP A 442 2.54 1.71 1.88
N ALA A 443 3.27 1.67 2.99
CA ALA A 443 2.70 1.61 4.34
C ALA A 443 1.63 2.70 4.55
N CYS A 444 0.63 2.45 5.39
CA CYS A 444 -0.54 3.33 5.59
C CYS A 444 -1.45 3.42 4.34
N VAL A 445 -0.93 3.87 3.20
CA VAL A 445 -1.66 4.09 1.93
C VAL A 445 -2.30 2.81 1.42
N THR A 446 -1.58 1.68 1.47
CA THR A 446 -2.09 0.37 1.01
C THR A 446 -3.43 0.01 1.64
N CYS A 447 -3.60 0.26 2.95
CA CYS A 447 -4.83 -0.08 3.67
C CYS A 447 -5.81 1.09 3.70
N HIS A 448 -5.36 2.25 4.19
CA HIS A 448 -6.21 3.40 4.45
C HIS A 448 -6.70 4.10 3.17
N MET A 449 -5.95 3.99 2.07
CA MET A 449 -6.35 4.53 0.77
C MET A 449 -6.75 3.45 -0.22
N SER A 450 -7.07 2.24 0.26
CA SER A 450 -7.71 1.22 -0.54
C SER A 450 -9.06 1.72 -1.08
N GLU A 451 -9.52 1.19 -2.21
CA GLU A 451 -10.71 1.70 -2.87
C GLU A 451 -11.93 1.74 -1.93
N THR A 452 -12.71 2.80 -2.06
CA THR A 452 -13.99 2.93 -1.36
C THR A 452 -15.03 2.00 -2.00
N PRO A 453 -16.06 1.52 -1.27
CA PRO A 453 -17.15 0.77 -1.87
C PRO A 453 -17.77 1.50 -3.07
N ALA A 454 -18.25 0.73 -4.06
CA ALA A 454 -18.88 1.29 -5.26
C ALA A 454 -20.11 2.15 -4.94
N ALA A 455 -20.48 3.06 -5.85
CA ALA A 455 -21.64 3.93 -5.68
C ALA A 455 -22.91 3.12 -5.34
N GLY A 456 -23.65 3.58 -4.33
CA GLY A 456 -24.83 2.90 -3.81
C GLY A 456 -24.58 1.76 -2.81
N GLN A 457 -23.31 1.39 -2.56
CA GLN A 457 -22.96 0.44 -1.49
C GLN A 457 -22.76 1.15 -0.15
N PRO A 458 -23.01 0.47 0.99
CA PRO A 458 -22.69 0.99 2.32
C PRO A 458 -21.22 1.40 2.42
N GLY A 459 -20.94 2.53 3.08
CA GLY A 459 -19.58 3.04 3.29
C GLY A 459 -18.97 3.79 2.09
N HIS A 460 -19.69 3.91 0.96
CA HIS A 460 -19.24 4.70 -0.19
C HIS A 460 -18.87 6.13 0.23
N ASP A 461 -17.65 6.56 -0.12
CA ASP A 461 -17.02 7.82 0.26
C ASP A 461 -16.87 8.10 1.77
N LYS A 462 -17.08 7.09 2.63
CA LYS A 462 -16.91 7.18 4.08
C LYS A 462 -15.76 6.32 4.63
N ILE A 463 -15.37 5.28 3.88
CA ILE A 463 -14.20 4.43 4.15
C ILE A 463 -13.32 4.31 2.91
N GLY A 464 -12.03 4.06 3.11
CA GLY A 464 -11.02 3.97 2.04
C GLY A 464 -10.74 5.30 1.34
N GLY A 465 -9.94 5.25 0.27
CA GLY A 465 -9.60 6.40 -0.56
C GLY A 465 -9.05 7.58 0.25
N HIS A 466 -9.56 8.78 0.01
CA HIS A 466 -9.15 9.99 0.73
C HIS A 466 -9.96 10.26 2.01
N THR A 467 -10.76 9.31 2.47
CA THR A 467 -11.33 9.34 3.84
C THR A 467 -10.30 8.91 4.86
N TRP A 468 -9.38 8.03 4.44
CA TRP A 468 -8.44 7.27 5.27
C TRP A 468 -9.07 6.40 6.35
N SER A 469 -10.39 6.31 6.39
CA SER A 469 -11.09 5.53 7.41
C SER A 469 -11.13 4.06 7.02
N MET A 470 -10.89 3.19 7.99
CA MET A 470 -11.03 1.75 7.84
C MET A 470 -12.40 1.25 8.29
N ARG A 471 -13.21 2.10 8.94
CA ARG A 471 -14.52 1.77 9.51
C ARG A 471 -15.47 2.96 9.43
N ASP A 472 -16.71 2.71 9.06
CA ASP A 472 -17.85 3.61 9.24
C ASP A 472 -18.79 2.98 10.26
N ASP A 473 -19.22 3.76 11.26
CA ASP A 473 -20.12 3.30 12.32
C ASP A 473 -21.59 3.29 11.88
N ASN A 474 -21.86 3.61 10.61
CA ASN A 474 -23.20 3.67 10.02
C ASN A 474 -24.19 4.58 10.79
N GLY A 475 -23.68 5.50 11.62
CA GLY A 475 -24.48 6.40 12.46
C GLY A 475 -24.89 5.82 13.82
N THR A 476 -24.33 4.67 14.22
CA THR A 476 -24.62 3.92 15.46
C THR A 476 -23.33 3.66 16.26
N PRO A 477 -22.81 4.66 17.00
CA PRO A 477 -21.54 4.52 17.73
C PRO A 477 -21.49 3.37 18.77
N ASP A 478 -22.65 2.93 19.26
CA ASP A 478 -22.78 1.91 20.31
C ASP A 478 -23.17 0.51 19.77
N ASP A 479 -23.36 0.34 18.46
CA ASP A 479 -23.71 -0.95 17.85
C ASP A 479 -22.65 -1.37 16.82
N PRO A 480 -21.69 -2.23 17.20
CA PRO A 480 -20.67 -2.66 16.26
C PRO A 480 -21.17 -3.67 15.21
N SER A 481 -22.43 -4.12 15.28
CA SER A 481 -22.95 -5.15 14.38
C SER A 481 -23.35 -4.63 12.99
N ASP A 482 -23.50 -3.32 12.84
CA ASP A 482 -23.79 -2.67 11.56
C ASP A 482 -22.64 -1.79 11.05
N ASP A 483 -21.48 -1.88 11.72
CA ASP A 483 -20.23 -1.29 11.25
C ASP A 483 -19.86 -1.78 9.84
N ILE A 484 -19.32 -0.86 9.05
CA ILE A 484 -18.83 -1.15 7.70
C ILE A 484 -17.32 -1.03 7.72
N GLU A 485 -16.61 -2.15 7.52
CA GLU A 485 -15.15 -2.22 7.56
C GLU A 485 -14.54 -2.38 6.17
N ASN A 486 -13.47 -1.64 5.87
CA ASN A 486 -12.74 -1.79 4.61
C ASN A 486 -11.58 -2.79 4.74
N VAL A 487 -11.87 -4.07 4.59
CA VAL A 487 -10.84 -5.13 4.65
C VAL A 487 -10.33 -5.60 3.28
N THR A 488 -10.72 -4.91 2.20
CA THR A 488 -10.39 -5.31 0.81
C THR A 488 -8.88 -5.48 0.61
N ALA A 489 -8.07 -4.52 1.09
CA ALA A 489 -6.62 -4.59 1.00
C ALA A 489 -6.00 -5.75 1.80
N CYS A 490 -6.70 -6.24 2.82
CA CYS A 490 -6.23 -7.34 3.66
C CYS A 490 -6.38 -8.69 2.97
N GLN A 491 -7.34 -8.84 2.05
CA GLN A 491 -7.73 -10.13 1.48
C GLN A 491 -6.59 -10.81 0.69
N THR A 492 -5.72 -10.02 0.08
CA THR A 492 -4.51 -10.50 -0.61
C THR A 492 -3.61 -11.34 0.30
N CYS A 493 -3.59 -11.04 1.60
CA CYS A 493 -2.71 -11.69 2.57
C CYS A 493 -3.45 -12.57 3.59
N HIS A 494 -4.68 -12.19 3.97
CA HIS A 494 -5.45 -12.83 5.03
C HIS A 494 -6.57 -13.73 4.50
N GLY A 495 -6.70 -13.90 3.19
CA GLY A 495 -7.76 -14.70 2.59
C GLY A 495 -9.11 -13.96 2.58
N PRO A 496 -10.24 -14.66 2.41
CA PRO A 496 -11.54 -14.06 2.15
C PRO A 496 -12.22 -13.51 3.42
N ILE A 497 -11.52 -12.68 4.19
CA ILE A 497 -12.05 -12.01 5.36
C ILE A 497 -13.05 -10.91 4.97
N LYS A 498 -14.02 -10.67 5.84
CA LYS A 498 -15.07 -9.65 5.71
C LYS A 498 -15.03 -8.63 6.84
N SER A 499 -14.40 -8.97 7.96
CA SER A 499 -14.20 -8.11 9.11
C SER A 499 -12.80 -8.27 9.70
N PHE A 500 -12.32 -7.26 10.42
CA PHE A 500 -11.12 -7.38 11.25
C PHE A 500 -11.26 -8.49 12.30
N ASN A 501 -12.49 -8.81 12.73
CA ASN A 501 -12.76 -9.88 13.67
C ASN A 501 -12.58 -11.28 13.08
N ASP A 502 -12.53 -11.43 11.75
CA ASP A 502 -12.22 -12.71 11.12
C ASP A 502 -10.73 -13.08 11.28
N ILE A 503 -9.88 -12.12 11.70
CA ILE A 503 -8.45 -12.34 11.96
C ILE A 503 -8.28 -12.89 13.38
N MET A 504 -8.47 -14.20 13.52
CA MET A 504 -8.34 -14.93 14.78
C MET A 504 -6.93 -14.84 15.38
N ALA A 505 -6.86 -14.72 16.69
CA ALA A 505 -5.61 -14.78 17.43
C ALA A 505 -4.98 -16.18 17.38
N LYS A 506 -3.68 -16.24 17.65
CA LYS A 506 -2.95 -17.53 17.63
C LYS A 506 -3.05 -18.28 18.95
N ALA A 507 -3.47 -17.61 20.02
CA ALA A 507 -3.68 -18.15 21.34
C ALA A 507 -4.56 -17.19 22.14
N ASP A 508 -5.08 -17.72 23.24
CA ASP A 508 -5.66 -16.98 24.36
C ASP A 508 -4.51 -16.25 25.07
N TYR A 509 -4.37 -14.97 24.78
CA TYR A 509 -3.29 -14.11 25.24
C TYR A 509 -3.64 -13.35 26.52
N ASP A 510 -4.91 -13.03 26.73
CA ASP A 510 -5.41 -12.37 27.93
C ASP A 510 -5.78 -13.34 29.07
N GLU A 511 -5.76 -14.65 28.78
CA GLU A 511 -5.95 -15.77 29.70
C GLU A 511 -7.40 -15.89 30.21
N ASP A 512 -8.38 -15.52 29.38
CA ASP A 512 -9.82 -15.60 29.69
C ASP A 512 -10.44 -17.00 29.46
N GLY A 513 -9.70 -17.89 28.80
CA GLY A 513 -10.10 -19.26 28.47
C GLY A 513 -10.65 -19.46 27.06
N THR A 514 -10.68 -18.41 26.24
CA THR A 514 -11.21 -18.41 24.86
C THR A 514 -10.14 -17.88 23.91
N ILE A 515 -10.09 -18.42 22.68
CA ILE A 515 -9.27 -17.81 21.62
C ILE A 515 -10.20 -16.95 20.77
N GLU A 516 -10.01 -15.64 20.81
CA GLU A 516 -10.86 -14.67 20.11
C GLU A 516 -10.16 -14.06 18.89
N SER A 517 -10.74 -13.00 18.31
CA SER A 517 -10.04 -12.23 17.28
C SER A 517 -8.80 -11.55 17.89
N THR A 518 -7.76 -11.35 17.08
CA THR A 518 -6.52 -10.68 17.52
C THR A 518 -6.80 -9.33 18.18
N ARG A 519 -7.84 -8.64 17.71
CA ARG A 519 -8.31 -7.39 18.29
C ARG A 519 -8.86 -7.59 19.71
N HIS A 520 -9.77 -8.53 19.93
CA HIS A 520 -10.37 -8.76 21.24
C HIS A 520 -9.33 -9.19 22.27
N GLU A 521 -8.38 -10.05 21.90
CA GLU A 521 -7.26 -10.42 22.78
C GLU A 521 -6.42 -9.22 23.23
N ILE A 522 -6.19 -8.25 22.34
CA ILE A 522 -5.45 -7.02 22.67
C ILE A 522 -6.31 -6.10 23.54
N GLU A 523 -7.62 -6.01 23.29
CA GLU A 523 -8.57 -5.29 24.13
C GLU A 523 -8.63 -5.89 25.55
N GLY A 524 -8.64 -7.22 25.67
CA GLY A 524 -8.58 -7.94 26.95
C GLY A 524 -7.26 -7.73 27.69
N LEU A 525 -6.12 -7.77 26.98
CA LEU A 525 -4.81 -7.41 27.55
C LEU A 525 -4.77 -5.95 28.04
N LEU A 526 -5.37 -5.02 27.29
CA LEU A 526 -5.49 -3.62 27.72
C LEU A 526 -6.35 -3.54 29.00
N HIS A 527 -7.48 -4.24 29.05
CA HIS A 527 -8.35 -4.28 30.23
C HIS A 527 -7.62 -4.84 31.46
N HIS A 528 -6.94 -5.97 31.34
CA HIS A 528 -6.14 -6.55 32.42
C HIS A 528 -5.04 -5.59 32.89
N LEU A 529 -4.36 -4.91 31.95
CA LEU A 529 -3.35 -3.92 32.32
C LEU A 529 -3.96 -2.70 33.02
N ASP A 530 -5.13 -2.21 32.59
CA ASP A 530 -5.85 -1.10 33.23
C ASP A 530 -6.23 -1.42 34.69
N GLU A 531 -6.69 -2.65 34.95
CA GLU A 531 -7.03 -3.11 36.32
C GLU A 531 -5.82 -3.09 37.28
N LEU A 532 -4.61 -3.30 36.75
CA LEU A 532 -3.36 -3.26 37.52
C LEU A 532 -2.83 -1.84 37.74
N LEU A 533 -3.38 -0.86 37.02
CA LEU A 533 -2.84 0.48 36.95
C LEU A 533 -3.68 1.52 37.74
N PRO A 534 -3.06 2.61 38.23
CA PRO A 534 -3.79 3.66 38.92
C PRO A 534 -4.71 4.49 37.99
N PRO A 535 -5.92 4.89 38.43
CA PRO A 535 -6.86 5.66 37.60
C PRO A 535 -6.42 7.11 37.32
N ARG A 536 -6.87 7.65 36.19
CA ARG A 536 -6.37 8.88 35.56
C ARG A 536 -7.14 10.19 35.82
N ALA A 537 -8.10 10.19 36.74
CA ALA A 537 -9.19 11.16 36.77
C ALA A 537 -8.78 12.66 36.82
N THR A 538 -7.59 13.03 37.31
CA THR A 538 -7.13 14.44 37.35
C THR A 538 -5.61 14.61 37.19
N THR A 539 -5.19 15.81 36.79
CA THR A 539 -3.79 16.26 36.76
C THR A 539 -3.04 15.98 38.08
N ALA A 540 -3.70 16.21 39.23
CA ALA A 540 -3.10 15.99 40.53
C ALA A 540 -2.87 14.50 40.79
N GLN A 541 -3.78 13.63 40.37
CA GLN A 541 -3.65 12.18 40.51
C GLN A 541 -2.57 11.60 39.60
N VAL A 542 -2.46 12.05 38.34
CA VAL A 542 -1.36 11.63 37.44
C VAL A 542 0.01 11.94 38.05
N ASN A 543 0.20 13.17 38.54
CA ASN A 543 1.45 13.54 39.20
C ASN A 543 1.69 12.73 40.48
N ALA A 544 0.66 12.49 41.29
CA ALA A 544 0.77 11.69 42.50
C ALA A 544 1.04 10.21 42.24
N ASN A 545 0.59 9.68 41.10
CA ASN A 545 0.71 8.26 40.76
C ASN A 545 2.07 7.91 40.14
N TYR A 546 2.66 8.81 39.36
CA TYR A 546 3.83 8.48 38.54
C TYR A 546 5.06 9.37 38.76
N LYS A 547 4.97 10.55 39.40
CA LYS A 547 6.18 11.34 39.71
C LYS A 547 6.88 10.85 40.97
N TRP A 548 8.18 11.04 40.99
CA TRP A 548 9.04 10.78 42.15
C TRP A 548 10.08 11.89 42.32
N ASP A 549 10.65 11.97 43.52
CA ASP A 549 11.75 12.87 43.85
C ASP A 549 12.75 12.19 44.81
N ALA A 550 13.83 12.89 45.14
CA ALA A 550 14.92 12.36 45.97
C ALA A 550 14.52 12.14 47.45
N SER A 551 13.34 12.57 47.89
CA SER A 551 12.84 12.32 49.25
C SER A 551 12.17 10.95 49.41
N MET A 552 11.84 10.28 48.30
CA MET A 552 11.25 8.94 48.29
C MET A 552 12.31 7.85 48.49
N THR A 553 11.89 6.69 49.01
CA THR A 553 12.79 5.53 49.13
C THR A 553 13.14 4.96 47.75
N PRO A 554 14.31 4.32 47.59
CA PRO A 554 14.67 3.66 46.34
C PRO A 554 13.60 2.67 45.84
N GLN A 555 12.94 1.96 46.76
CA GLN A 555 11.87 1.01 46.44
C GLN A 555 10.62 1.73 45.90
N GLU A 556 10.24 2.86 46.50
CA GLU A 556 9.10 3.64 46.00
C GLU A 556 9.42 4.27 44.65
N ILE A 557 10.64 4.79 44.45
CA ILE A 557 11.09 5.30 43.15
C ILE A 557 10.99 4.21 42.08
N ALA A 558 11.53 3.02 42.35
CA ALA A 558 11.46 1.88 41.42
C ALA A 558 10.00 1.51 41.09
N ARG A 559 9.11 1.49 42.10
CA ARG A 559 7.68 1.25 41.90
C ARG A 559 7.02 2.28 40.98
N ARG A 560 7.29 3.58 41.20
CA ARG A 560 6.76 4.68 40.37
C ARG A 560 7.27 4.61 38.93
N GLN A 561 8.54 4.29 38.75
CA GLN A 561 9.13 4.08 37.43
C GLN A 561 8.45 2.91 36.71
N THR A 562 8.26 1.77 37.38
CA THR A 562 7.56 0.62 36.80
C THR A 562 6.13 0.97 36.37
N LEU A 563 5.38 1.68 37.21
CA LEU A 563 4.04 2.15 36.88
C LEU A 563 4.03 3.12 35.68
N ALA A 564 4.97 4.05 35.62
CA ALA A 564 5.09 4.97 34.49
C ALA A 564 5.38 4.24 33.17
N LYS A 565 6.28 3.25 33.20
CA LYS A 565 6.60 2.41 32.04
C LYS A 565 5.38 1.64 31.52
N ALA A 566 4.68 0.94 32.43
CA ALA A 566 3.50 0.15 32.08
C ALA A 566 2.36 1.03 31.56
N TRP A 567 2.11 2.18 32.21
CA TRP A 567 1.10 3.12 31.75
C TRP A 567 1.45 3.75 30.39
N TYR A 568 2.73 4.00 30.11
CA TYR A 568 3.14 4.51 28.80
C TYR A 568 2.81 3.50 27.71
N ASN A 569 3.14 2.22 27.94
CA ASN A 569 2.85 1.14 27.00
C ASN A 569 1.36 0.91 26.77
N PHE A 570 0.55 0.98 27.83
CA PHE A 570 -0.92 0.96 27.71
C PHE A 570 -1.40 2.00 26.69
N LEU A 571 -1.00 3.25 26.86
CA LEU A 571 -1.39 4.33 25.94
C LEU A 571 -0.74 4.22 24.57
N PHE A 572 0.46 3.65 24.49
CA PHE A 572 1.11 3.45 23.21
C PHE A 572 0.29 2.50 22.34
N VAL A 573 -0.32 1.47 22.92
CA VAL A 573 -1.23 0.57 22.19
C VAL A 573 -2.62 1.20 22.01
N GLU A 574 -3.16 1.86 23.04
CA GLU A 574 -4.49 2.48 22.97
C GLU A 574 -4.56 3.65 21.97
N GLU A 575 -3.56 4.54 21.96
CA GLU A 575 -3.53 5.74 21.12
C GLU A 575 -3.07 5.49 19.68
N ASP A 576 -2.59 4.28 19.41
CA ASP A 576 -2.40 3.80 18.04
C ASP A 576 -3.76 3.59 17.34
N ARG A 577 -4.82 3.28 18.12
CA ARG A 577 -6.22 3.12 17.69
C ARG A 577 -6.47 2.03 16.64
N SER A 578 -5.47 1.23 16.30
CA SER A 578 -5.61 0.09 15.37
C SER A 578 -5.97 -1.22 16.08
N PHE A 579 -5.89 -1.25 17.42
CA PHE A 579 -6.07 -2.44 18.25
C PHE A 579 -5.24 -3.64 17.75
N GLY A 580 -3.99 -3.36 17.37
CA GLY A 580 -3.04 -4.37 16.88
C GLY A 580 -3.02 -4.57 15.37
N ALA A 581 -3.93 -3.99 14.60
CA ALA A 581 -3.88 -4.11 13.14
C ALA A 581 -2.58 -3.53 12.55
N HIS A 582 -2.00 -2.50 13.17
CA HIS A 582 -0.68 -2.00 12.77
C HIS A 582 0.46 -2.96 13.15
N ASN A 583 0.41 -3.56 14.35
CA ASN A 583 1.48 -4.42 14.85
C ASN A 583 1.08 -5.35 16.01
N ALA A 584 0.26 -6.37 15.72
CA ALA A 584 -0.33 -7.23 16.75
C ALA A 584 0.73 -7.91 17.65
N GLY A 585 1.75 -8.52 17.06
CA GLY A 585 2.81 -9.20 17.80
C GLY A 585 3.56 -8.26 18.76
N TYR A 586 3.86 -7.04 18.31
CA TYR A 586 4.49 -6.01 19.16
C TYR A 586 3.56 -5.56 20.28
N SER A 587 2.29 -5.27 19.98
CA SER A 587 1.28 -4.88 20.98
C SER A 587 1.09 -5.94 22.07
N ILE A 588 0.89 -7.20 21.67
CA ILE A 588 0.72 -8.34 22.60
C ILE A 588 1.96 -8.48 23.49
N ALA A 589 3.16 -8.48 22.91
CA ALA A 589 4.40 -8.62 23.65
C ALA A 589 4.62 -7.47 24.64
N LEU A 590 4.31 -6.24 24.23
CA LEU A 590 4.45 -5.04 25.05
C LEU A 590 3.51 -5.08 26.27
N LEU A 591 2.23 -5.39 26.04
CA LEU A 591 1.22 -5.47 27.10
C LEU A 591 1.51 -6.61 28.08
N ARG A 592 1.78 -7.82 27.58
CA ARG A 592 2.11 -8.97 28.43
C ARG A 592 3.35 -8.72 29.28
N ARG A 593 4.38 -8.06 28.73
CA ARG A 593 5.58 -7.68 29.50
C ARG A 593 5.26 -6.65 30.57
N SER A 594 4.42 -5.65 30.27
CA SER A 594 3.97 -4.67 31.27
C SER A 594 3.17 -5.33 32.39
N ILE A 595 2.25 -6.25 32.08
CA ILE A 595 1.49 -7.04 33.06
C ILE A 595 2.44 -7.88 33.92
N ALA A 596 3.33 -8.67 33.30
CA ALA A 596 4.28 -9.52 34.02
C ALA A 596 5.17 -8.72 34.97
N THR A 597 5.63 -7.53 34.55
CA THR A 597 6.46 -6.65 35.39
C THR A 597 5.69 -6.16 36.63
N LEU A 598 4.38 -5.90 36.50
CA LEU A 598 3.54 -5.44 37.61
C LEU A 598 3.16 -6.57 38.57
N THR A 599 2.94 -7.78 38.07
CA THR A 599 2.43 -8.91 38.86
C THR A 599 3.53 -9.76 39.47
N THR A 600 4.60 -10.04 38.72
CA THR A 600 5.69 -10.95 39.13
C THR A 600 6.99 -10.23 39.46
N GLY A 601 7.15 -8.98 39.02
CA GLY A 601 8.41 -8.23 39.13
C GLY A 601 9.50 -8.67 38.14
N ASP A 602 9.19 -9.62 37.24
CA ASP A 602 10.04 -10.04 36.13
C ASP A 602 9.55 -9.39 34.82
N ILE A 603 10.41 -9.27 33.80
CA ILE A 603 10.04 -8.86 32.44
C ILE A 603 9.23 -9.92 31.67
N GLY A 604 8.76 -10.96 32.39
CA GLY A 604 8.02 -12.09 31.86
C GLY A 604 8.88 -13.05 31.04
N ALA A 605 8.21 -13.94 30.33
CA ALA A 605 8.88 -14.75 29.31
C ALA A 605 9.42 -13.89 28.16
N GLY A 606 10.37 -14.45 27.41
CA GLY A 606 10.89 -13.78 26.21
C GLY A 606 9.85 -13.68 25.10
N THR A 607 10.26 -13.08 23.98
CA THR A 607 9.41 -12.89 22.81
C THR A 607 10.05 -13.54 21.60
N ILE A 608 9.27 -14.21 20.76
CA ILE A 608 9.71 -14.53 19.40
C ILE A 608 9.83 -13.21 18.65
N SER A 609 11.03 -12.89 18.19
CA SER A 609 11.34 -11.64 17.51
C SER A 609 11.27 -11.75 15.98
N MET A 610 11.34 -12.97 15.45
CA MET A 610 11.25 -13.25 14.02
C MET A 610 10.90 -14.72 13.78
N ILE A 611 10.01 -14.97 12.83
CA ILE A 611 9.91 -16.24 12.12
C ILE A 611 9.97 -15.93 10.63
N LYS A 612 11.10 -16.25 10.00
CA LYS A 612 11.33 -15.90 8.59
C LYS A 612 11.77 -17.13 7.80
N ASP A 613 11.29 -17.20 6.57
CA ASP A 613 11.76 -18.12 5.55
C ASP A 613 13.29 -18.17 5.43
N VAL A 614 13.82 -19.35 5.11
CA VAL A 614 15.26 -19.55 4.91
C VAL A 614 15.59 -19.19 3.46
N PRO A 615 16.52 -18.25 3.20
CA PRO A 615 16.86 -17.89 1.82
C PRO A 615 17.50 -19.04 1.05
N GLU A 616 17.17 -19.15 -0.24
CA GLU A 616 17.73 -20.09 -1.22
C GLU A 616 17.60 -21.57 -0.79
N ASP A 617 16.41 -21.96 -0.35
CA ASP A 617 16.06 -23.33 0.00
C ASP A 617 14.79 -23.82 -0.71
N GLN A 618 14.56 -25.13 -0.65
CA GLN A 618 13.36 -25.79 -1.21
C GLN A 618 12.12 -25.60 -0.31
N GLY A 619 12.11 -24.56 0.52
CA GLY A 619 11.14 -24.33 1.55
C GLY A 619 11.16 -25.38 2.68
N LYS A 620 9.99 -25.50 3.30
CA LYS A 620 9.60 -26.29 4.48
C LYS A 620 10.34 -25.92 5.75
N GLN A 621 10.98 -24.77 5.78
CA GLN A 621 11.85 -24.39 6.88
C GLN A 621 11.73 -22.90 7.15
N VAL A 622 11.76 -22.57 8.43
CA VAL A 622 11.84 -21.18 8.87
C VAL A 622 12.92 -21.04 9.92
N ARG A 623 13.58 -19.89 9.93
CA ARG A 623 14.40 -19.43 11.03
C ARG A 623 13.51 -18.79 12.08
N VAL A 624 13.49 -19.37 13.27
CA VAL A 624 12.86 -18.79 14.46
C VAL A 624 13.94 -18.09 15.28
N MET A 625 13.68 -16.86 15.69
CA MET A 625 14.53 -16.08 16.59
C MET A 625 13.72 -15.59 17.79
N TRP A 626 14.30 -15.62 18.99
CA TRP A 626 13.64 -15.16 20.21
C TRP A 626 14.62 -14.51 21.17
N SER A 627 14.09 -13.62 22.01
CA SER A 627 14.84 -13.02 23.10
C SER A 627 15.00 -14.02 24.25
N LYS A 628 16.08 -13.87 25.02
CA LYS A 628 16.22 -14.63 26.27
C LYS A 628 15.05 -14.41 27.22
N PHE A 629 14.82 -15.39 28.08
CA PHE A 629 13.94 -15.25 29.22
C PHE A 629 14.74 -14.60 30.34
N ALA A 630 14.13 -13.78 31.20
CA ALA A 630 14.91 -13.15 32.27
C ALA A 630 15.52 -14.15 33.26
N ALA A 631 14.87 -15.31 33.40
CA ALA A 631 15.40 -16.44 34.16
C ALA A 631 16.57 -17.18 33.47
N ASP A 632 16.94 -16.84 32.23
CA ASP A 632 18.21 -17.23 31.60
C ASP A 632 19.33 -16.31 32.08
N SER A 633 19.56 -16.36 33.38
CA SER A 633 20.55 -15.58 34.11
C SER A 633 21.18 -16.44 35.19
N PRO A 634 22.52 -16.39 35.37
CA PRO A 634 23.20 -17.12 36.44
C PRO A 634 22.73 -16.76 37.84
N ALA A 635 22.11 -15.59 38.01
CA ALA A 635 21.60 -15.09 39.28
C ALA A 635 20.13 -15.49 39.57
N ALA A 636 19.44 -16.12 38.62
CA ALA A 636 18.04 -16.50 38.77
C ALA A 636 17.89 -17.73 39.68
N THR A 637 16.98 -17.66 40.66
CA THR A 637 16.69 -18.76 41.59
C THR A 637 16.07 -19.98 40.89
N ASN A 638 15.30 -19.75 39.83
CA ASN A 638 14.69 -20.75 38.97
C ASN A 638 15.24 -20.60 37.55
N ALA A 639 16.57 -20.76 37.40
CA ALA A 639 17.24 -20.51 36.13
C ALA A 639 16.72 -21.42 35.00
N VAL A 640 16.51 -20.82 33.83
CA VAL A 640 16.22 -21.55 32.59
C VAL A 640 17.51 -22.25 32.15
N THR A 641 17.41 -23.55 31.90
CA THR A 641 18.56 -24.42 31.55
C THR A 641 18.61 -24.77 30.07
N SER A 642 17.45 -24.78 29.40
CA SER A 642 17.33 -24.99 27.97
C SER A 642 16.03 -24.37 27.45
N TYR A 643 15.98 -24.10 26.16
CA TYR A 643 14.80 -23.69 25.43
C TYR A 643 14.29 -24.87 24.61
N SER A 644 12.98 -25.11 24.65
CA SER A 644 12.27 -26.06 23.81
C SER A 644 11.49 -25.31 22.74
N ILE A 645 11.52 -25.79 21.50
CA ILE A 645 10.80 -25.20 20.38
C ILE A 645 9.62 -26.12 20.01
N TRP A 646 8.45 -25.52 19.87
CA TRP A 646 7.20 -26.21 19.60
C TRP A 646 6.53 -25.65 18.36
N ARG A 647 5.88 -26.51 17.58
CA ARG A 647 5.11 -26.13 16.38
C ARG A 647 3.67 -26.58 16.50
N ARG A 648 2.71 -25.71 16.22
CA ARG A 648 1.27 -26.01 16.31
C ARG A 648 0.82 -26.93 15.19
N VAL A 649 -0.23 -27.70 15.47
CA VAL A 649 -0.90 -28.57 14.50
C VAL A 649 -2.40 -28.32 14.62
N ASP A 650 -2.98 -27.62 13.64
CA ASP A 650 -4.33 -27.05 13.76
C ASP A 650 -5.47 -28.06 13.46
N ASP A 651 -5.14 -29.30 13.10
CA ASP A 651 -6.09 -30.34 12.73
C ASP A 651 -6.62 -31.13 13.95
N ALA A 652 -7.17 -30.39 14.92
CA ALA A 652 -7.58 -30.91 16.24
C ALA A 652 -8.67 -32.01 16.19
N ALA A 653 -9.43 -32.10 15.10
CA ALA A 653 -10.48 -33.12 14.94
C ALA A 653 -9.94 -34.53 14.65
N ASN A 654 -8.66 -34.67 14.24
CA ASN A 654 -8.04 -35.95 13.86
C ASN A 654 -6.60 -36.14 14.41
N SER A 655 -6.13 -35.28 15.31
CA SER A 655 -4.75 -35.36 15.79
C SER A 655 -4.54 -36.51 16.79
N THR A 656 -3.94 -37.62 16.33
CA THR A 656 -3.42 -38.66 17.22
C THR A 656 -2.10 -38.19 17.86
N GLY A 657 -2.04 -38.11 19.19
CA GLY A 657 -0.84 -37.68 19.93
C GLY A 657 -0.89 -38.06 21.41
N ILE A 658 0.21 -37.79 22.12
CA ILE A 658 0.32 -38.03 23.57
C ILE A 658 -0.57 -37.02 24.30
N GLN A 659 -1.54 -37.50 25.07
CA GLN A 659 -2.48 -36.65 25.80
C GLN A 659 -1.86 -36.11 27.08
N LEU A 660 -1.99 -34.80 27.31
CA LEU A 660 -1.50 -34.10 28.49
C LEU A 660 -2.61 -33.27 29.13
N SER A 661 -2.58 -33.18 30.46
CA SER A 661 -3.60 -32.48 31.26
C SER A 661 -3.43 -30.97 31.31
N SER A 662 -2.21 -30.46 31.13
CA SER A 662 -1.91 -29.04 31.26
C SER A 662 -0.74 -28.60 30.38
N LYS A 663 -0.63 -27.29 30.16
CA LYS A 663 0.50 -26.67 29.46
C LYS A 663 1.82 -26.83 30.23
N ALA A 664 1.77 -26.89 31.56
CA ALA A 664 2.93 -27.20 32.38
C ALA A 664 3.48 -28.62 32.10
N ASP A 665 2.58 -29.60 31.90
CA ASP A 665 2.97 -30.97 31.52
C ASP A 665 3.61 -31.00 30.12
N LEU A 666 3.12 -30.17 29.19
CA LEU A 666 3.71 -30.03 27.85
C LEU A 666 5.15 -29.51 27.93
N ILE A 667 5.37 -28.46 28.69
CA ILE A 667 6.70 -27.86 28.85
C ILE A 667 7.65 -28.87 29.51
N ALA A 668 7.20 -29.57 30.56
CA ALA A 668 7.99 -30.63 31.19
C ALA A 668 8.37 -31.76 30.20
N ALA A 669 7.47 -32.12 29.27
CA ALA A 669 7.75 -33.11 28.24
C ALA A 669 8.87 -32.69 27.27
N GLY A 670 9.11 -31.38 27.09
CA GLY A 670 10.22 -30.85 26.28
C GLY A 670 11.62 -31.17 26.82
N VAL A 671 11.73 -31.63 28.08
CA VAL A 671 12.99 -32.10 28.71
C VAL A 671 13.29 -33.57 28.39
N GLN A 672 12.26 -34.35 28.04
CA GLN A 672 12.35 -35.82 27.87
C GLN A 672 11.84 -36.31 26.51
N GLY A 673 11.45 -35.41 25.61
CA GLY A 673 10.83 -35.72 24.32
C GLY A 673 11.82 -36.04 23.20
N ASN A 674 11.45 -36.97 22.32
CA ASN A 674 12.11 -37.12 21.03
C ASN A 674 11.56 -36.08 20.05
N VAL A 675 12.44 -35.38 19.32
CA VAL A 675 12.06 -34.46 18.24
C VAL A 675 11.10 -35.17 17.27
N GLY A 676 10.05 -34.47 16.85
CA GLY A 676 8.99 -34.99 15.97
C GLY A 676 7.82 -35.67 16.69
N LYS A 677 7.79 -35.69 18.03
CA LYS A 677 6.65 -36.20 18.80
C LYS A 677 5.52 -35.16 18.91
N ARG A 678 4.29 -35.65 18.78
CA ARG A 678 3.05 -34.89 18.89
C ARG A 678 2.40 -35.03 20.25
N TYR A 679 2.01 -33.91 20.83
CA TYR A 679 1.32 -33.81 22.11
C TYR A 679 0.00 -33.06 21.93
N VAL A 680 -1.03 -33.50 22.64
CA VAL A 680 -2.35 -32.89 22.66
C VAL A 680 -2.60 -32.43 24.09
N VAL A 681 -2.83 -31.14 24.28
CA VAL A 681 -3.12 -30.54 25.57
C VAL A 681 -4.56 -30.08 25.57
N ASN A 682 -5.34 -30.51 26.56
CA ASN A 682 -6.72 -30.04 26.71
C ASN A 682 -6.76 -28.49 26.74
N GLN A 683 -7.61 -27.90 25.91
CA GLN A 683 -7.81 -26.44 25.77
C GLN A 683 -6.60 -25.62 25.27
N ALA A 684 -5.38 -26.17 25.23
CA ALA A 684 -4.17 -25.48 24.77
C ALA A 684 -3.66 -25.94 23.39
N GLY A 685 -4.38 -26.84 22.72
CA GLY A 685 -4.14 -27.24 21.33
C GLY A 685 -3.19 -28.43 21.15
N THR A 686 -2.87 -28.73 19.89
CA THR A 686 -1.94 -29.82 19.50
C THR A 686 -0.60 -29.23 19.08
N TRP A 687 0.49 -29.80 19.59
CA TRP A 687 1.85 -29.30 19.38
C TRP A 687 2.85 -30.43 19.08
N ASP A 688 3.68 -30.22 18.07
CA ASP A 688 4.84 -31.05 17.75
C ASP A 688 6.09 -30.45 18.44
N PHE A 689 6.87 -31.30 19.11
CA PHE A 689 8.18 -30.91 19.65
C PHE A 689 9.22 -30.92 18.53
N VAL A 690 9.72 -29.74 18.11
CA VAL A 690 10.58 -29.62 16.92
C VAL A 690 12.07 -29.48 17.23
N GLY A 691 12.44 -29.14 18.47
CA GLY A 691 13.86 -29.06 18.85
C GLY A 691 14.10 -28.43 20.22
N TRP A 692 15.37 -28.31 20.59
CA TRP A 692 15.81 -27.63 21.81
C TRP A 692 17.19 -27.00 21.66
N LEU A 693 17.50 -26.00 22.49
CA LEU A 693 18.81 -25.35 22.61
C LEU A 693 19.21 -25.18 24.08
N PRO A 694 20.50 -25.29 24.44
CA PRO A 694 20.94 -24.98 25.80
C PRO A 694 20.85 -23.47 26.09
N ALA A 695 20.37 -23.13 27.29
CA ALA A 695 20.37 -21.74 27.76
C ALA A 695 21.80 -21.34 28.15
N SER A 696 22.28 -20.24 27.58
CA SER A 696 23.67 -19.77 27.67
C SER A 696 23.75 -18.27 28.03
N GLY A 697 22.64 -17.62 28.37
CA GLY A 697 22.58 -16.19 28.68
C GLY A 697 22.76 -15.24 27.49
N TYR A 698 22.66 -15.71 26.23
CA TYR A 698 22.68 -14.83 25.05
C TYR A 698 21.42 -13.98 25.00
N GLU A 699 21.50 -12.71 24.60
CA GLU A 699 20.32 -11.84 24.48
C GLU A 699 19.30 -12.36 23.46
N VAL A 700 19.79 -13.03 22.40
CA VAL A 700 18.97 -13.57 21.31
C VAL A 700 19.43 -14.98 20.96
N TYR A 701 18.47 -15.87 20.73
CA TYR A 701 18.66 -17.23 20.23
C TYR A 701 18.06 -17.36 18.84
N SER A 702 18.57 -18.32 18.05
CA SER A 702 18.03 -18.63 16.73
C SER A 702 18.23 -20.10 16.41
N THR A 703 17.25 -20.70 15.71
CA THR A 703 17.39 -22.01 15.08
C THR A 703 16.51 -22.12 13.84
N VAL A 704 16.88 -23.01 12.92
CA VAL A 704 16.04 -23.40 11.78
C VAL A 704 15.16 -24.56 12.21
N VAL A 705 13.88 -24.49 11.89
CA VAL A 705 12.88 -25.51 12.22
C VAL A 705 11.97 -25.81 11.04
N PRO A 706 11.44 -27.04 10.94
CA PRO A 706 10.59 -27.42 9.83
C PRO A 706 9.18 -26.84 9.96
N THR A 707 8.64 -26.30 8.86
CA THR A 707 7.19 -26.04 8.68
C THR A 707 6.50 -27.31 8.18
N VAL A 708 5.16 -27.31 8.14
CA VAL A 708 4.38 -28.44 7.61
C VAL A 708 4.11 -28.28 6.12
N TYR A 709 3.96 -27.04 5.66
CA TYR A 709 3.59 -26.66 4.31
C TYR A 709 4.40 -25.44 3.88
N ASP A 710 4.57 -25.29 2.56
CA ASP A 710 5.09 -24.08 1.93
C ASP A 710 3.93 -23.19 1.49
N SER A 711 4.13 -21.88 1.63
CA SER A 711 3.36 -20.90 0.89
C SER A 711 3.63 -21.06 -0.60
N THR A 712 2.58 -21.00 -1.40
CA THR A 712 2.66 -21.11 -2.86
C THR A 712 1.91 -19.93 -3.49
N ALA A 713 1.92 -19.82 -4.81
CA ALA A 713 1.09 -18.85 -5.52
C ALA A 713 -0.42 -18.99 -5.22
N ASP A 714 -0.87 -20.17 -4.78
CA ASP A 714 -2.27 -20.44 -4.46
C ASP A 714 -2.68 -20.01 -3.04
N GLY A 715 -1.71 -19.63 -2.19
CA GLY A 715 -2.00 -19.12 -0.85
C GLY A 715 -0.82 -19.16 0.13
N MET A 716 -0.87 -18.28 1.14
CA MET A 716 0.11 -18.27 2.24
C MET A 716 -0.25 -19.29 3.32
N HIS A 717 0.69 -20.18 3.62
CA HIS A 717 0.54 -21.24 4.62
C HIS A 717 1.40 -20.94 5.85
N TRP A 718 0.77 -20.42 6.91
CA TRP A 718 1.45 -20.06 8.14
C TRP A 718 1.67 -21.27 9.05
N SER A 719 2.88 -21.36 9.62
CA SER A 719 3.21 -22.29 10.69
C SER A 719 3.38 -21.53 12.00
N VAL A 720 2.71 -21.99 13.06
CA VAL A 720 2.73 -21.34 14.39
C VAL A 720 3.73 -22.04 15.30
N PHE A 721 4.51 -21.27 16.05
CA PHE A 721 5.54 -21.74 16.98
C PHE A 721 5.46 -21.01 18.33
N PHE A 722 5.85 -21.69 19.40
CA PHE A 722 6.20 -21.03 20.66
C PHE A 722 7.49 -21.62 21.24
N ILE A 723 8.15 -20.85 22.11
CA ILE A 723 9.36 -21.28 22.81
C ILE A 723 9.04 -21.43 24.30
N SER A 724 9.48 -22.52 24.92
CA SER A 724 9.39 -22.68 26.38
C SER A 724 10.76 -22.83 27.02
N GLY A 725 10.91 -22.36 28.25
CA GLY A 725 12.15 -22.36 29.01
C GLY A 725 12.09 -23.40 30.12
N GLN A 726 13.06 -24.30 30.15
CA GLN A 726 13.11 -25.39 31.10
C GLN A 726 13.70 -24.94 32.43
N SER A 727 12.84 -24.88 33.46
CA SER A 727 13.18 -24.43 34.80
C SER A 727 12.57 -25.33 35.88
N ARG A 728 13.05 -25.21 37.12
CA ARG A 728 12.58 -26.00 38.27
C ARG A 728 11.23 -25.50 38.78
N GLY A 729 10.16 -26.08 38.27
CA GLY A 729 8.79 -25.87 38.78
C GLY A 729 8.19 -24.50 38.45
N VAL A 730 8.85 -23.71 37.59
CA VAL A 730 8.31 -22.48 37.01
C VAL A 730 8.21 -22.65 35.51
N VAL A 731 7.07 -22.26 34.97
CA VAL A 731 6.80 -22.28 33.53
C VAL A 731 7.21 -20.94 32.94
N TYR A 732 8.04 -20.99 31.90
CA TYR A 732 8.36 -19.84 31.06
C TYR A 732 8.02 -20.17 29.60
N GLU A 733 7.32 -19.29 28.91
CA GLU A 733 6.94 -19.49 27.51
C GLU A 733 6.67 -18.19 26.76
N THR A 734 7.08 -18.12 25.49
CA THR A 734 6.73 -17.00 24.62
C THR A 734 5.24 -17.06 24.27
N ALA A 735 4.66 -15.92 23.90
CA ALA A 735 3.49 -15.90 23.02
C ALA A 735 3.77 -16.78 21.78
N PRO A 736 2.79 -17.58 21.30
CA PRO A 736 2.90 -18.19 19.99
C PRO A 736 2.97 -17.12 18.90
N ASP A 737 3.85 -17.33 17.93
CA ASP A 737 4.00 -16.49 16.74
C ASP A 737 4.06 -17.38 15.48
N SER A 738 3.96 -16.79 14.28
CA SER A 738 3.93 -17.56 13.04
C SER A 738 4.80 -16.95 11.96
N GLY A 739 5.35 -17.83 11.13
CA GLY A 739 5.97 -17.48 9.86
C GLY A 739 5.53 -18.48 8.81
N TYR A 740 5.85 -18.19 7.57
CA TYR A 740 5.67 -19.11 6.47
C TYR A 740 7.02 -19.37 5.80
N SER A 741 7.14 -20.55 5.20
CA SER A 741 8.22 -20.87 4.28
C SER A 741 7.74 -20.67 2.85
N VAL A 742 8.65 -20.30 1.95
CA VAL A 742 8.44 -20.36 0.50
C VAL A 742 9.58 -21.16 -0.09
N ASP A 743 9.28 -21.97 -1.09
CA ASP A 743 10.35 -22.49 -1.93
C ASP A 743 10.84 -21.35 -2.81
N ASN A 744 12.07 -20.91 -2.54
CA ASN A 744 12.71 -19.78 -3.20
C ASN A 744 13.99 -20.22 -3.94
N LEU A 745 14.20 -21.54 -4.08
CA LEU A 745 15.34 -22.14 -4.78
C LEU A 745 14.90 -22.58 -6.17
N ALA A 746 15.30 -21.80 -7.18
CA ALA A 746 15.04 -22.16 -8.56
C ALA A 746 15.73 -23.48 -8.99
N PRO A 747 15.12 -24.26 -9.89
CA PRO A 747 15.75 -25.45 -10.45
C PRO A 747 16.96 -25.09 -11.31
N PHE A 748 17.80 -26.08 -11.63
CA PHE A 748 18.92 -25.88 -12.53
C PHE A 748 18.46 -25.58 -13.97
N ALA A 749 19.26 -24.79 -14.68
CA ALA A 749 19.00 -24.50 -16.09
C ALA A 749 19.06 -25.79 -16.94
N PRO A 750 18.18 -25.94 -17.95
CA PRO A 750 18.28 -27.03 -18.92
C PRO A 750 19.67 -27.06 -19.56
N SER A 751 20.30 -28.23 -19.55
CA SER A 751 21.66 -28.41 -20.06
C SER A 751 21.68 -29.22 -21.36
N ASN A 752 22.81 -29.21 -22.07
CA ASN A 752 23.00 -29.94 -23.33
C ASN A 752 21.90 -29.69 -24.38
N VAL A 753 21.43 -28.44 -24.48
CA VAL A 753 20.44 -28.03 -25.48
C VAL A 753 21.05 -28.17 -26.87
N VAL A 754 20.48 -29.07 -27.67
CA VAL A 754 20.85 -29.32 -29.05
C VAL A 754 19.63 -29.11 -29.96
N GLY A 755 19.88 -28.68 -31.19
CA GLY A 755 18.81 -28.48 -32.16
C GLY A 755 19.28 -28.76 -33.58
N SER A 756 18.38 -29.30 -34.38
CA SER A 756 18.65 -29.65 -35.77
C SER A 756 17.48 -29.22 -36.65
N GLN A 757 17.79 -28.72 -37.84
CA GLN A 757 16.79 -28.45 -38.86
C GLN A 757 16.30 -29.78 -39.46
N VAL A 758 14.99 -30.01 -39.48
CA VAL A 758 14.34 -31.17 -40.12
C VAL A 758 13.24 -30.64 -41.02
N VAL A 759 13.34 -30.83 -42.35
CA VAL A 759 12.36 -30.44 -43.40
C VAL A 759 11.24 -29.48 -42.95
N ASN A 760 11.48 -28.16 -43.09
CA ASN A 760 10.58 -27.07 -42.68
C ASN A 760 10.22 -27.00 -41.17
N THR A 761 10.98 -27.65 -40.28
CA THR A 761 10.86 -27.55 -38.81
C THR A 761 12.24 -27.50 -38.16
N VAL A 762 12.30 -27.10 -36.88
CA VAL A 762 13.49 -27.23 -36.02
C VAL A 762 13.15 -28.15 -34.86
N ALA A 763 13.88 -29.25 -34.72
CA ALA A 763 13.75 -30.18 -33.59
C ALA A 763 14.80 -29.85 -32.53
N LEU A 764 14.36 -29.63 -31.30
CA LEU A 764 15.17 -29.32 -30.12
C LEU A 764 15.13 -30.50 -29.14
N GLN A 765 16.24 -30.72 -28.44
CA GLN A 765 16.35 -31.71 -27.35
C GLN A 765 17.33 -31.18 -26.28
N TRP A 766 17.08 -31.50 -25.01
CA TRP A 766 17.92 -31.11 -23.88
C TRP A 766 17.88 -32.16 -22.76
N ASP A 767 18.73 -31.99 -21.76
CA ASP A 767 18.73 -32.80 -20.55
C ASP A 767 17.84 -32.19 -19.47
N GLU A 768 17.13 -33.05 -18.73
CA GLU A 768 16.27 -32.66 -17.61
C GLU A 768 17.11 -32.27 -16.38
N PRO A 769 16.74 -31.21 -15.63
CA PRO A 769 17.35 -30.88 -14.35
C PRO A 769 17.22 -32.03 -13.34
N VAL A 770 18.19 -32.19 -12.43
CA VAL A 770 18.17 -33.30 -11.43
C VAL A 770 17.40 -32.89 -10.16
N ASP A 771 16.47 -31.95 -10.29
CA ASP A 771 15.75 -31.35 -9.16
C ASP A 771 14.46 -32.11 -8.88
N ALA A 772 14.22 -32.39 -7.59
CA ALA A 772 13.12 -33.27 -7.15
C ALA A 772 11.72 -32.64 -7.33
N ASP A 773 11.67 -31.33 -7.53
CA ASP A 773 10.49 -30.47 -7.63
C ASP A 773 10.31 -29.87 -9.04
N PHE A 774 11.05 -30.37 -10.05
CA PHE A 774 10.87 -29.98 -11.44
C PHE A 774 9.41 -30.17 -11.93
N LYS A 775 8.86 -29.15 -12.60
CA LYS A 775 7.49 -29.15 -13.14
C LYS A 775 7.44 -29.11 -14.66
N TYR A 776 8.04 -28.12 -15.31
CA TYR A 776 8.01 -27.98 -16.78
C TYR A 776 9.15 -27.11 -17.34
N PHE A 777 9.37 -27.17 -18.65
CA PHE A 777 10.26 -26.30 -19.43
C PHE A 777 9.50 -25.18 -20.13
N ALA A 778 10.12 -24.01 -20.25
CA ALA A 778 9.68 -22.91 -21.09
C ALA A 778 10.71 -22.64 -22.20
N ILE A 779 10.24 -22.54 -23.44
CA ILE A 779 11.08 -22.34 -24.63
C ILE A 779 10.91 -20.94 -25.16
N TYR A 780 12.01 -20.26 -25.45
CA TYR A 780 12.04 -18.91 -26.01
C TYR A 780 12.79 -18.90 -27.33
N ARG A 781 12.36 -18.01 -28.24
CA ARG A 781 12.91 -17.92 -29.60
C ARG A 781 13.02 -16.46 -30.05
N SER A 782 14.13 -16.11 -30.70
CA SER A 782 14.34 -14.82 -31.37
C SER A 782 15.07 -15.00 -32.70
N THR A 783 14.98 -14.01 -33.59
CA THR A 783 15.83 -13.92 -34.79
C THR A 783 17.07 -13.05 -34.55
N THR A 784 17.22 -12.50 -33.35
CA THR A 784 18.36 -11.66 -32.93
C THR A 784 19.26 -12.46 -32.00
N ALA A 785 20.56 -12.53 -32.33
CA ALA A 785 21.57 -13.17 -31.48
C ALA A 785 21.71 -12.44 -30.14
N GLY A 786 21.99 -13.19 -29.07
CA GLY A 786 22.18 -12.64 -27.73
C GLY A 786 20.91 -12.05 -27.11
N PHE A 787 19.73 -12.51 -27.52
CA PHE A 787 18.48 -12.00 -26.97
C PHE A 787 18.32 -12.41 -25.51
N ASP A 788 17.72 -11.50 -24.72
CA ASP A 788 17.32 -11.75 -23.35
C ASP A 788 15.83 -12.14 -23.31
N PRO A 789 15.47 -13.36 -22.90
CA PRO A 789 14.08 -13.77 -22.79
C PRO A 789 13.34 -13.18 -21.58
N ALA A 790 14.00 -12.37 -20.73
CA ALA A 790 13.35 -11.73 -19.59
C ALA A 790 12.10 -10.93 -20.01
N GLY A 791 10.95 -11.26 -19.41
CA GLY A 791 9.65 -10.62 -19.71
C GLY A 791 8.98 -11.04 -21.02
N MET A 792 9.57 -11.98 -21.77
CA MET A 792 8.92 -12.55 -22.96
C MET A 792 7.91 -13.64 -22.59
N THR A 793 6.85 -13.76 -23.41
CA THR A 793 5.99 -14.95 -23.38
C THR A 793 6.72 -16.12 -24.04
N PRO A 794 6.78 -17.31 -23.42
CA PRO A 794 7.43 -18.47 -24.03
C PRO A 794 6.68 -18.92 -25.29
N LEU A 795 7.44 -19.42 -26.27
CA LEU A 795 6.92 -20.07 -27.48
C LEU A 795 6.10 -21.31 -27.12
N ALA A 796 6.57 -22.08 -26.14
CA ALA A 796 5.91 -23.28 -25.63
C ALA A 796 6.30 -23.56 -24.17
N THR A 797 5.39 -24.21 -23.44
CA THR A 797 5.65 -24.84 -22.15
C THR A 797 5.31 -26.32 -22.20
N LEU A 798 6.20 -27.18 -21.71
CA LEU A 798 6.04 -28.63 -21.80
C LEU A 798 6.89 -29.37 -20.76
N ILE A 799 6.52 -30.61 -20.46
CA ILE A 799 7.24 -31.47 -19.52
C ILE A 799 8.29 -32.32 -20.24
N ASP A 800 8.07 -32.62 -21.53
CA ASP A 800 9.02 -33.39 -22.33
C ASP A 800 10.34 -32.62 -22.54
N ASN A 801 11.44 -33.35 -22.67
CA ASN A 801 12.77 -32.77 -22.90
C ASN A 801 13.11 -32.57 -24.39
N ASN A 802 12.06 -32.44 -25.22
CA ASN A 802 12.18 -32.23 -26.65
C ASN A 802 11.02 -31.38 -27.18
N TYR A 803 11.26 -30.62 -28.25
CA TYR A 803 10.26 -29.76 -28.87
C TYR A 803 10.50 -29.63 -30.37
N VAL A 804 9.43 -29.56 -31.17
CA VAL A 804 9.50 -29.33 -32.61
C VAL A 804 8.84 -28.01 -32.95
N ASP A 805 9.66 -27.04 -33.40
CA ASP A 805 9.21 -25.75 -33.88
C ASP A 805 8.83 -25.85 -35.37
N THR A 806 7.54 -25.73 -35.66
CA THR A 806 6.99 -25.78 -37.03
C THR A 806 6.89 -24.41 -37.68
N ASP A 807 6.98 -23.32 -36.90
CA ASP A 807 6.68 -21.96 -37.34
C ASP A 807 7.96 -21.23 -37.75
N ILE A 808 8.68 -21.83 -38.71
CA ILE A 808 9.99 -21.35 -39.15
C ILE A 808 9.96 -20.85 -40.59
N VAL A 809 10.77 -19.83 -40.87
CA VAL A 809 10.93 -19.24 -42.20
C VAL A 809 12.30 -19.62 -42.79
N ARG A 810 12.31 -19.92 -44.09
CA ARG A 810 13.55 -20.25 -44.82
C ARG A 810 14.46 -19.03 -44.93
N GLY A 811 15.76 -19.26 -44.76
CA GLY A 811 16.78 -18.21 -44.80
C GLY A 811 16.92 -17.44 -43.49
N THR A 812 16.18 -17.84 -42.44
CA THR A 812 16.22 -17.21 -41.12
C THR A 812 17.05 -18.06 -40.15
N THR A 813 17.89 -17.41 -39.36
CA THR A 813 18.53 -18.03 -38.19
C THR A 813 17.68 -17.73 -36.97
N TYR A 814 17.30 -18.78 -36.24
CA TYR A 814 16.62 -18.68 -34.96
C TYR A 814 17.58 -18.97 -33.82
N TYR A 815 17.43 -18.23 -32.74
CA TYR A 815 18.19 -18.39 -31.49
C TYR A 815 17.20 -18.88 -30.44
N TYR A 816 17.51 -20.00 -29.79
CA TYR A 816 16.67 -20.60 -28.76
C TYR A 816 17.34 -20.53 -27.39
N ARG A 817 16.54 -20.29 -26.36
CA ARG A 817 16.92 -20.40 -24.95
C ARG A 817 15.79 -21.09 -24.19
N LEU A 818 16.13 -21.88 -23.20
CA LEU A 818 15.17 -22.64 -22.40
C LEU A 818 15.36 -22.34 -20.92
N SER A 819 14.29 -22.40 -20.14
CA SER A 819 14.35 -22.42 -18.68
C SER A 819 13.49 -23.56 -18.14
N ALA A 820 13.80 -24.03 -16.94
CA ALA A 820 12.98 -24.94 -16.17
C ALA A 820 12.18 -24.16 -15.12
N TYR A 821 11.03 -24.71 -14.75
CA TYR A 821 10.18 -24.24 -13.66
C TYR A 821 9.90 -25.40 -12.72
N ASP A 822 9.88 -25.12 -11.41
CA ASP A 822 9.47 -26.06 -10.37
C ASP A 822 7.98 -25.97 -10.04
N PHE A 823 7.52 -26.75 -9.06
CA PHE A 823 6.13 -26.72 -8.58
C PHE A 823 5.76 -25.43 -7.84
N ALA A 824 6.73 -24.70 -7.28
CA ALA A 824 6.54 -23.43 -6.59
C ALA A 824 6.46 -22.22 -7.55
N GLY A 825 6.87 -22.41 -8.80
CA GLY A 825 6.88 -21.39 -9.85
C GLY A 825 8.22 -20.67 -10.00
N ASN A 826 9.29 -21.11 -9.34
CA ASN A 826 10.61 -20.51 -9.54
C ASN A 826 11.16 -20.87 -10.91
N GLN A 827 11.75 -19.89 -11.58
CA GLN A 827 12.35 -20.06 -12.90
C GLN A 827 13.87 -20.23 -12.79
N SER A 828 14.41 -21.27 -13.43
CA SER A 828 15.86 -21.44 -13.56
C SER A 828 16.51 -20.28 -14.31
N GLN A 829 17.84 -20.20 -14.27
CA GLN A 829 18.56 -19.46 -15.30
C GLN A 829 18.24 -20.00 -16.71
N PHE A 830 18.39 -19.16 -17.72
CA PHE A 830 18.27 -19.61 -19.10
C PHE A 830 19.45 -20.49 -19.50
N SER A 831 19.18 -21.48 -20.34
CA SER A 831 20.19 -22.28 -21.02
C SER A 831 21.14 -21.39 -21.83
N ALA A 832 22.28 -21.98 -22.23
CA ALA A 832 23.09 -21.40 -23.29
C ALA A 832 22.23 -21.16 -24.54
N GLU A 833 22.53 -20.08 -25.27
CA GLU A 833 21.84 -19.76 -26.52
C GLU A 833 22.22 -20.78 -27.60
N LEU A 834 21.20 -21.35 -28.25
CA LEU A 834 21.35 -22.29 -29.35
C LEU A 834 20.96 -21.62 -30.68
N PRO A 835 21.92 -21.34 -31.58
CA PRO A 835 21.61 -20.87 -32.93
C PRO A 835 21.27 -22.04 -33.87
N VAL A 836 20.17 -21.91 -34.62
CA VAL A 836 19.77 -22.85 -35.67
C VAL A 836 19.46 -22.08 -36.95
N ALA A 837 20.29 -22.28 -37.98
CA ALA A 837 20.09 -21.66 -39.30
C ALA A 837 19.16 -22.51 -40.17
N VAL A 838 18.05 -21.93 -40.62
CA VAL A 838 17.08 -22.60 -41.49
C VAL A 838 17.47 -22.40 -42.96
N THR A 839 18.14 -23.38 -43.56
CA THR A 839 18.61 -23.28 -44.95
C THR A 839 17.67 -24.00 -45.93
N THR A 840 17.75 -23.65 -47.22
CA THR A 840 16.97 -24.27 -48.32
C THR A 840 17.39 -25.70 -48.65
N VAL A 841 18.28 -26.31 -47.87
CA VAL A 841 18.78 -27.66 -48.13
C VAL A 841 17.81 -28.68 -47.55
N GLY A 842 16.65 -28.78 -48.20
CA GLY A 842 16.06 -30.10 -48.41
C GLY A 842 16.94 -30.82 -49.43
N GLU A 843 18.12 -31.26 -49.01
CA GLU A 843 18.80 -32.33 -49.73
C GLU A 843 17.89 -33.55 -49.61
N ARG A 844 17.07 -33.77 -50.63
CA ARG A 844 17.00 -35.14 -51.15
C ARG A 844 18.42 -35.46 -51.59
N SER A 845 19.21 -35.98 -50.67
CA SER A 845 20.25 -36.92 -51.03
C SER A 845 19.55 -38.06 -51.78
N SER A 846 19.46 -37.91 -53.11
CA SER A 846 19.42 -39.04 -54.03
C SER A 846 20.78 -39.75 -54.09
N GLY A 847 21.60 -39.58 -53.05
CA GLY A 847 22.77 -40.39 -52.81
C GLY A 847 22.30 -41.70 -52.21
N VAL A 848 22.76 -42.80 -52.80
CA VAL A 848 22.83 -44.05 -52.06
C VAL A 848 23.57 -43.76 -50.74
N PRO A 849 23.00 -44.12 -49.56
CA PRO A 849 23.68 -43.93 -48.28
C PRO A 849 25.13 -44.43 -48.36
N THR A 850 26.07 -43.79 -47.68
CA THR A 850 27.47 -44.27 -47.69
C THR A 850 27.75 -45.28 -46.58
N GLU A 851 26.86 -45.37 -45.60
CA GLU A 851 26.96 -46.27 -44.44
C GLU A 851 25.61 -46.86 -44.05
N PHE A 852 25.65 -47.94 -43.27
CA PHE A 852 24.46 -48.48 -42.61
C PHE A 852 24.14 -47.64 -41.37
N ALA A 853 22.88 -47.26 -41.18
CA ALA A 853 22.42 -46.63 -39.94
C ALA A 853 20.95 -46.95 -39.66
N MET A 854 20.57 -46.90 -38.38
CA MET A 854 19.19 -46.99 -37.90
C MET A 854 18.93 -45.83 -36.95
N GLN A 855 17.88 -45.05 -37.20
CA GLN A 855 17.49 -43.90 -36.39
C GLN A 855 16.62 -44.31 -35.20
N GLN A 856 16.47 -43.41 -34.24
CA GLN A 856 15.47 -43.56 -33.19
C GLN A 856 14.06 -43.50 -33.80
N ASN A 857 13.14 -44.35 -33.35
CA ASN A 857 11.76 -44.34 -33.80
C ASN A 857 11.08 -43.04 -33.36
N TYR A 858 10.20 -42.49 -34.20
CA TYR A 858 9.46 -41.26 -33.90
C TYR A 858 7.98 -41.39 -34.30
N PRO A 859 7.04 -41.01 -33.42
CA PRO A 859 7.25 -40.57 -32.03
C PRO A 859 7.78 -41.69 -31.10
N ASN A 860 8.35 -41.32 -29.95
CA ASN A 860 8.77 -42.25 -28.89
C ASN A 860 8.83 -41.54 -27.52
N PRO A 861 7.86 -41.72 -26.60
CA PRO A 861 6.79 -42.71 -26.63
C PRO A 861 5.78 -42.50 -27.77
N PHE A 862 5.05 -43.56 -28.16
CA PHE A 862 4.09 -43.52 -29.27
C PHE A 862 2.76 -44.22 -28.92
N ASN A 863 1.68 -43.82 -29.58
CA ASN A 863 0.33 -44.42 -29.44
C ASN A 863 -0.52 -44.26 -30.72
N PRO A 864 -0.96 -45.34 -31.40
CA PRO A 864 -0.35 -46.67 -31.41
C PRO A 864 0.74 -46.80 -32.47
N GLU A 865 1.01 -45.77 -33.28
CA GLU A 865 1.93 -45.87 -34.43
C GLU A 865 3.25 -45.09 -34.23
N THR A 866 4.36 -45.69 -34.66
CA THR A 866 5.69 -45.06 -34.71
C THR A 866 6.40 -45.38 -36.02
N THR A 867 7.29 -44.49 -36.44
CA THR A 867 8.08 -44.64 -37.66
C THR A 867 9.54 -44.96 -37.33
N ILE A 868 10.08 -46.02 -37.93
CA ILE A 868 11.47 -46.45 -37.85
C ILE A 868 12.15 -46.16 -39.18
N ASN A 869 13.19 -45.34 -39.17
CA ASN A 869 14.00 -45.02 -40.35
C ASN A 869 15.36 -45.75 -40.28
N TYR A 870 15.79 -46.34 -41.39
CA TYR A 870 17.13 -46.92 -41.54
C TYR A 870 17.64 -46.73 -42.98
N GLN A 871 18.94 -46.93 -43.18
CA GLN A 871 19.60 -46.68 -44.46
C GLN A 871 20.56 -47.82 -44.83
N LEU A 872 20.61 -48.14 -46.12
CA LEU A 872 21.45 -49.21 -46.69
C LEU A 872 22.40 -48.63 -47.75
N PRO A 873 23.73 -48.79 -47.59
CA PRO A 873 24.70 -48.27 -48.57
C PRO A 873 24.93 -49.17 -49.78
N SER A 874 24.49 -50.43 -49.70
CA SER A 874 24.47 -51.38 -50.81
C SER A 874 23.23 -52.27 -50.67
N PRO A 875 22.73 -52.91 -51.74
CA PRO A 875 21.63 -53.87 -51.61
C PRO A 875 22.01 -55.00 -50.65
N ASP A 876 21.11 -55.33 -49.71
CA ASP A 876 21.35 -56.35 -48.68
C ASP A 876 20.03 -56.99 -48.22
N HIS A 877 20.11 -58.16 -47.59
CA HIS A 877 18.97 -58.78 -46.89
C HIS A 877 18.77 -58.09 -45.55
N VAL A 878 17.60 -57.48 -45.36
CA VAL A 878 17.24 -56.75 -44.15
C VAL A 878 16.25 -57.56 -43.33
N ARG A 879 16.56 -57.74 -42.04
CA ARG A 879 15.66 -58.30 -41.04
C ARG A 879 15.44 -57.28 -39.92
N LEU A 880 14.23 -56.70 -39.86
CA LEU A 880 13.83 -55.73 -38.83
C LEU A 880 12.75 -56.35 -37.94
N VAL A 881 13.07 -56.58 -36.67
CA VAL A 881 12.22 -57.32 -35.73
C VAL A 881 12.00 -56.53 -34.45
N ILE A 882 10.77 -56.56 -33.95
CA ILE A 882 10.38 -56.03 -32.65
C ILE A 882 10.52 -57.10 -31.57
N PHE A 883 11.04 -56.72 -30.41
CA PHE A 883 11.22 -57.56 -29.23
C PHE A 883 10.51 -56.95 -28.02
N SER A 884 10.00 -57.80 -27.14
CA SER A 884 9.54 -57.39 -25.81
C SER A 884 10.73 -57.08 -24.89
N ALA A 885 10.48 -56.49 -23.72
CA ALA A 885 11.51 -56.28 -22.71
C ALA A 885 12.19 -57.58 -22.22
N LEU A 886 11.57 -58.74 -22.42
CA LEU A 886 12.12 -60.07 -22.11
C LEU A 886 12.93 -60.67 -23.27
N GLY A 887 13.11 -59.94 -24.37
CA GLY A 887 13.83 -60.40 -25.56
C GLY A 887 13.05 -61.38 -26.43
N GLN A 888 11.73 -61.51 -26.25
CA GLN A 888 10.88 -62.34 -27.11
C GLN A 888 10.56 -61.60 -28.41
N GLU A 889 10.67 -62.26 -29.56
CA GLU A 889 10.23 -61.70 -30.85
C GLU A 889 8.71 -61.46 -30.84
N VAL A 890 8.31 -60.22 -31.06
CA VAL A 890 6.93 -59.74 -31.01
C VAL A 890 6.33 -59.66 -32.42
N ARG A 891 7.08 -59.05 -33.36
CA ARG A 891 6.64 -58.89 -34.75
C ARG A 891 7.83 -58.69 -35.66
N ARG A 892 7.83 -59.33 -36.82
CA ARG A 892 8.79 -59.04 -37.90
C ARG A 892 8.19 -58.00 -38.83
N LEU A 893 8.83 -56.85 -38.92
CA LEU A 893 8.37 -55.77 -39.81
C LEU A 893 8.88 -55.97 -41.24
N ILE A 894 10.13 -56.46 -41.36
CA ILE A 894 10.78 -56.74 -42.64
C ILE A 894 11.66 -57.97 -42.50
N ASP A 895 11.65 -58.84 -43.52
CA ASP A 895 12.58 -59.97 -43.68
C ASP A 895 12.76 -60.25 -45.19
N ARG A 896 13.47 -59.36 -45.91
CA ARG A 896 13.66 -59.44 -47.37
C ARG A 896 14.87 -58.63 -47.84
N SER A 897 15.36 -58.93 -49.04
CA SER A 897 16.36 -58.11 -49.72
C SER A 897 15.79 -56.76 -50.14
N GLN A 898 16.56 -55.69 -49.89
CA GLN A 898 16.20 -54.32 -50.25
C GLN A 898 17.34 -53.60 -50.97
N PRO A 899 17.03 -52.67 -51.89
CA PRO A 899 18.04 -51.89 -52.59
C PRO A 899 18.75 -50.90 -51.67
N ALA A 900 19.92 -50.44 -52.11
CA ALA A 900 20.66 -49.38 -51.44
C ALA A 900 19.87 -48.07 -51.48
N ALA A 901 19.33 -47.66 -50.34
CA ALA A 901 18.46 -46.49 -50.20
C ALA A 901 18.24 -46.19 -48.71
N TYR A 902 17.62 -45.04 -48.45
CA TYR A 902 16.93 -44.77 -47.19
C TYR A 902 15.57 -45.50 -47.20
N HIS A 903 15.23 -46.11 -46.07
CA HIS A 903 14.02 -46.90 -45.88
C HIS A 903 13.27 -46.44 -44.64
N THR A 904 11.94 -46.53 -44.71
CA THR A 904 11.02 -46.14 -43.64
C THR A 904 10.02 -47.24 -43.41
N VAL A 905 9.77 -47.58 -42.14
CA VAL A 905 8.85 -48.63 -41.71
C VAL A 905 8.01 -48.14 -40.56
N VAL A 906 6.70 -48.36 -40.63
CA VAL A 906 5.77 -48.03 -39.55
C VAL A 906 5.48 -49.29 -38.73
N TRP A 907 5.45 -49.14 -37.41
CA TRP A 907 4.90 -50.15 -36.51
C TRP A 907 3.71 -49.58 -35.75
N ASP A 908 2.64 -50.36 -35.69
CA ASP A 908 1.31 -50.01 -35.18
C ASP A 908 1.05 -50.49 -33.75
N GLY A 909 2.11 -50.88 -33.02
CA GLY A 909 2.00 -51.39 -31.66
C GLY A 909 1.31 -52.76 -31.54
N ARG A 910 1.22 -53.53 -32.64
CA ARG A 910 0.63 -54.89 -32.64
C ARG A 910 1.66 -56.00 -32.79
N ASP A 911 1.33 -57.18 -32.28
CA ASP A 911 2.09 -58.41 -32.49
C ASP A 911 1.86 -59.02 -33.90
N GLU A 912 2.54 -60.12 -34.21
CA GLU A 912 2.41 -60.85 -35.49
C GLU A 912 0.98 -61.38 -35.74
N ALA A 913 0.20 -61.63 -34.70
CA ALA A 913 -1.19 -62.08 -34.79
C ALA A 913 -2.19 -60.91 -34.92
N GLY A 914 -1.71 -59.66 -34.94
CA GLY A 914 -2.52 -58.44 -35.05
C GLY A 914 -3.13 -57.97 -33.72
N ASN A 915 -2.79 -58.60 -32.59
CA ASN A 915 -3.27 -58.17 -31.27
C ASN A 915 -2.53 -56.92 -30.82
N GLN A 916 -3.24 -56.02 -30.13
CA GLN A 916 -2.60 -54.86 -29.52
C GLN A 916 -1.73 -55.27 -28.34
N LEU A 917 -0.55 -54.67 -28.25
CA LEU A 917 0.37 -54.90 -27.15
C LEU A 917 0.08 -53.93 -25.98
N PRO A 918 0.44 -54.28 -24.73
CA PRO A 918 0.31 -53.38 -23.59
C PRO A 918 1.27 -52.19 -23.66
N SER A 919 0.97 -51.11 -22.94
CA SER A 919 1.93 -50.03 -22.72
C SER A 919 3.20 -50.59 -22.06
N GLY A 920 4.37 -50.16 -22.53
CA GLY A 920 5.63 -50.68 -22.01
C GLY A 920 6.82 -50.46 -22.93
N ILE A 921 7.96 -50.99 -22.50
CA ILE A 921 9.23 -50.90 -23.23
C ILE A 921 9.33 -52.06 -24.22
N TYR A 922 9.65 -51.70 -25.46
CA TYR A 922 9.97 -52.63 -26.55
C TYR A 922 11.32 -52.28 -27.15
N PHE A 923 11.88 -53.20 -27.91
CA PHE A 923 13.13 -52.99 -28.64
C PHE A 923 12.92 -53.34 -30.10
N TYR A 924 13.58 -52.65 -31.02
CA TYR A 924 13.63 -53.05 -32.43
C TYR A 924 15.08 -53.29 -32.82
N ARG A 925 15.32 -54.37 -33.55
CA ARG A 925 16.63 -54.76 -34.05
C ARG A 925 16.62 -54.84 -35.57
N LEU A 926 17.54 -54.12 -36.19
CA LEU A 926 17.85 -54.22 -37.61
C LEU A 926 19.08 -55.12 -37.77
N GLU A 927 18.97 -56.16 -38.59
CA GLU A 927 20.04 -57.07 -38.98
C GLU A 927 20.22 -57.01 -40.51
N THR A 928 21.46 -56.88 -40.94
CA THR A 928 21.91 -56.99 -42.34
C THR A 928 23.18 -57.85 -42.37
N SER A 929 23.74 -58.14 -43.55
CA SER A 929 24.97 -58.94 -43.63
C SER A 929 26.19 -58.29 -42.95
N LYS A 930 26.19 -56.96 -42.78
CA LYS A 930 27.34 -56.18 -42.28
C LYS A 930 27.04 -55.23 -41.12
N PHE A 931 25.78 -55.07 -40.75
CA PHE A 931 25.34 -54.13 -39.71
C PHE A 931 24.23 -54.73 -38.87
N THR A 932 24.36 -54.62 -37.54
CA THR A 932 23.31 -54.94 -36.58
C THR A 932 23.18 -53.79 -35.60
N ALA A 933 21.96 -53.29 -35.39
CA ALA A 933 21.67 -52.26 -34.40
C ALA A 933 20.37 -52.57 -33.67
N MET A 934 20.32 -52.24 -32.38
CA MET A 934 19.13 -52.36 -31.55
C MET A 934 18.85 -51.03 -30.85
N LYS A 935 17.59 -50.63 -30.78
CA LYS A 935 17.14 -49.42 -30.09
C LYS A 935 15.87 -49.68 -29.28
N LYS A 936 15.69 -48.90 -28.22
CA LYS A 936 14.56 -48.95 -27.28
C LYS A 936 13.39 -48.10 -27.81
N MET A 937 12.16 -48.51 -27.60
CA MET A 937 10.95 -47.71 -27.81
C MET A 937 9.93 -47.93 -26.68
N VAL A 938 9.02 -46.99 -26.50
CA VAL A 938 8.01 -46.98 -25.44
C VAL A 938 6.64 -46.83 -26.09
N LEU A 939 5.81 -47.87 -25.98
CA LEU A 939 4.40 -47.81 -26.37
C LEU A 939 3.62 -47.27 -25.17
N THR A 940 2.84 -46.21 -25.38
CA THR A 940 1.89 -45.67 -24.40
C THR A 940 0.47 -45.88 -24.90
N LYS A 941 -0.48 -46.11 -23.99
CA LYS A 941 -1.91 -46.21 -24.28
C LYS A 941 -2.66 -45.24 -23.42
#